data_AF-A0A8B6X8Z5-F1
#
_entry.id   AF-A0A8B6X8Z5-F1
#
_cell.length_a   1.000
_cell.length_b   1.000
_cell.length_c   1.000
_cell.angle_alpha   90.00
_cell.angle_beta   90.00
_cell.angle_gamma   90.00
#
_symmetry.space_group_name_H-M   'P 1'
#
loop_
_entity.id
_entity.type
_entity.pdbx_description
1 polymer ?
#
loop_
_entity_poly.entity_id
_entity_poly.type
_entity_poly.pdbx_seq_one_letter_code
_entity_poly.pdbx_strand_id
1 'polypeptide(L)'
;MDIAMRGGACPVGIGLRAPHHAAFAAGLGPEHAARRPDWLELHSENFFAEGGAAPALLDRLAADWPLSLHGVGLGLGSARGYDRAHLQRLARLVRRVRPALVSEHLCWGAVPGRHLNDLLPMPLDRATLALMVDRVSEAQDALGREIAIENVSALLRAAGDEYDESGFLVELARRSGCRLLVDINNYVVNRINLGTDPRAALAAIPGELVAEVHLAGHSLVDDVAIDDHGSAVGAEALALYREFVARIGPVPTLIERDTNLPPLAELLDEATAVRKLALQSLAESAPTSVGPAAPAPERRALGGIEARRARPAIADWQQAFARAILDRDSAAAFLPWCAIREVGAGTAEAPADADADADADADDDAQAQAQAQAQAQPQPQPQPQPQPRGSLAHRVALYRGSLAAHASAALRGAYPAVARVLGATNLDALARLLVRLHPSRSGNLDGWGEALAGFVEAHPAFAERRWLADLARLDWALHCAWSAPDAPVLTLACLAAADPATVAGARLVPHPAARVLVLDAGIHALHARLVAGEVSGDDAWPEPTAGTRAAASAMPADAAIDGTAPPVPACRETLLVGRPALRADAVVLDPAAAALFRQLATGQALGLAAEAAGLDADQLMQSLAAGIAAAAWTRLLPLDESPRHESRPHALVAG
;
A
#
# COMPACT_ATOMS: atom_id res chain seq x y z
N MET A 1 -23.62 4.77 16.93
CA MET A 1 -23.35 5.50 18.18
C MET A 1 -22.59 6.74 17.75
N ASP A 2 -23.27 7.86 17.52
CA ASP A 2 -22.61 9.17 17.49
C ASP A 2 -22.20 9.48 18.93
N ILE A 3 -21.02 9.00 19.30
CA ILE A 3 -20.33 9.31 20.54
C ILE A 3 -19.13 10.11 20.07
N ALA A 4 -19.22 11.44 20.10
CA ALA A 4 -18.05 12.30 19.97
C ALA A 4 -16.99 11.78 20.94
N MET A 5 -15.99 11.08 20.40
CA MET A 5 -14.84 10.43 21.05
C MET A 5 -14.81 10.63 22.58
N ARG A 6 -15.52 9.76 23.31
CA ARG A 6 -15.64 9.68 24.78
C ARG A 6 -15.16 10.93 25.58
N GLY A 7 -15.87 12.05 25.48
CA GLY A 7 -16.02 13.03 26.56
C GLY A 7 -14.83 13.92 26.96
N GLY A 8 -13.76 13.99 26.17
CA GLY A 8 -12.66 14.95 26.38
C GLY A 8 -12.92 16.29 25.68
N ALA A 9 -12.51 17.41 26.29
CA ALA A 9 -12.58 18.74 25.67
C ALA A 9 -11.68 18.89 24.42
N CYS A 10 -10.81 17.92 24.11
CA CYS A 10 -10.05 17.81 22.87
C CYS A 10 -9.54 16.37 22.73
N PRO A 11 -10.28 15.47 22.06
CA PRO A 11 -9.90 14.06 21.99
C PRO A 11 -8.68 13.87 21.09
N VAL A 12 -7.66 13.16 21.60
CA VAL A 12 -6.41 12.88 20.87
C VAL A 12 -6.23 11.38 20.68
N GLY A 13 -6.02 10.97 19.44
CA GLY A 13 -5.78 9.59 19.02
C GLY A 13 -4.38 9.38 18.45
N ILE A 14 -4.09 8.13 18.11
CA ILE A 14 -2.86 7.74 17.40
C ILE A 14 -3.20 6.82 16.23
N GLY A 15 -2.43 6.92 15.15
CA GLY A 15 -2.45 5.94 14.07
C GLY A 15 -1.88 4.61 14.58
N LEU A 16 -2.70 3.55 14.59
CA LEU A 16 -2.25 2.22 15.01
C LEU A 16 -1.69 1.47 13.80
N ARG A 17 -0.40 1.13 13.85
CA ARG A 17 0.30 0.34 12.82
C ARG A 17 0.80 -0.99 13.40
N ALA A 18 1.16 -1.92 12.50
CA ALA A 18 1.47 -3.31 12.82
C ALA A 18 2.45 -3.53 14.00
N PRO A 19 3.56 -2.77 14.15
CA PRO A 19 4.48 -2.95 15.27
C PRO A 19 3.86 -2.77 16.66
N HIS A 20 2.75 -2.01 16.77
CA HIS A 20 2.10 -1.72 18.05
C HIS A 20 0.85 -2.56 18.32
N HIS A 21 0.38 -3.36 17.35
CA HIS A 21 -0.87 -4.14 17.47
C HIS A 21 -0.91 -5.04 18.71
N ALA A 22 0.20 -5.72 19.02
CA ALA A 22 0.27 -6.65 20.14
C ALA A 22 0.01 -5.97 21.49
N ALA A 23 0.52 -4.76 21.69
CA ALA A 23 0.33 -4.00 22.93
C ALA A 23 -1.14 -3.63 23.17
N PHE A 24 -1.86 -3.27 22.10
CA PHE A 24 -3.30 -2.95 22.19
C PHE A 24 -4.16 -4.21 22.31
N ALA A 25 -3.81 -5.29 21.61
CA ALA A 25 -4.53 -6.56 21.69
C ALA A 25 -4.48 -7.18 23.10
N ALA A 26 -3.32 -7.07 23.77
CA ALA A 26 -3.12 -7.55 25.14
C ALA A 26 -3.83 -6.68 26.21
N GLY A 27 -4.32 -5.50 25.83
CA GLY A 27 -4.75 -4.47 26.75
C GLY A 27 -3.55 -3.63 27.21
N LEU A 28 -3.59 -2.34 26.93
CA LEU A 28 -2.53 -1.38 27.22
C LEU A 28 -2.04 -1.52 28.68
N GLY A 29 -0.75 -1.78 28.88
CA GLY A 29 -0.17 -2.01 30.20
C GLY A 29 -0.32 -0.82 31.17
N PRO A 30 -0.25 -1.06 32.49
CA PRO A 30 -0.39 -0.01 33.51
C PRO A 30 0.63 1.13 33.36
N GLU A 31 1.80 0.87 32.79
CA GLU A 31 2.84 1.86 32.47
C GLU A 31 2.40 2.94 31.45
N HIS A 32 1.34 2.67 30.70
CA HIS A 32 0.79 3.57 29.70
C HIS A 32 -0.56 4.19 30.13
N ALA A 33 -1.12 3.82 31.29
CA ALA A 33 -2.45 4.23 31.71
C ALA A 33 -2.64 5.76 31.76
N ALA A 34 -1.61 6.50 32.19
CA ALA A 34 -1.64 7.97 32.26
C ALA A 34 -1.54 8.66 30.88
N ARG A 35 -1.13 7.93 29.84
CA ARG A 35 -0.88 8.42 28.47
C ARG A 35 -1.80 7.76 27.45
N ARG A 36 -2.91 7.19 27.93
CA ARG A 36 -3.85 6.44 27.10
C ARG A 36 -4.43 7.37 26.02
N PRO A 37 -4.44 6.96 24.74
CA PRO A 37 -5.14 7.72 23.70
C PRO A 37 -6.65 7.60 23.89
N ASP A 38 -7.42 8.50 23.28
CA ASP A 38 -8.89 8.43 23.36
C ASP A 38 -9.49 7.48 22.33
N TRP A 39 -8.82 7.32 21.19
CA TRP A 39 -9.26 6.56 20.04
C TRP A 39 -8.07 6.16 19.17
N LEU A 40 -8.33 5.26 18.21
CA LEU A 40 -7.30 4.70 17.33
C LEU A 40 -7.73 4.86 15.88
N GLU A 41 -6.81 5.19 15.00
CA GLU A 41 -7.02 5.12 13.56
C GLU A 41 -6.37 3.87 12.96
N LEU A 42 -7.07 3.26 12.01
CA LEU A 42 -6.59 2.14 11.21
C LEU A 42 -6.66 2.48 9.72
N HIS A 43 -5.62 2.09 8.97
CA HIS A 43 -5.72 2.04 7.50
C HIS A 43 -6.65 0.91 7.08
N SER A 44 -7.69 1.27 6.33
CA SER A 44 -8.78 0.36 5.95
C SER A 44 -8.27 -0.86 5.19
N GLU A 45 -7.32 -0.65 4.28
CA GLU A 45 -6.77 -1.65 3.38
C GLU A 45 -6.08 -2.79 4.14
N ASN A 46 -5.46 -2.50 5.28
CA ASN A 46 -4.79 -3.50 6.14
C ASN A 46 -5.77 -4.47 6.81
N PHE A 47 -7.08 -4.22 6.72
CA PHE A 47 -8.13 -5.00 7.38
C PHE A 47 -9.20 -5.52 6.39
N PHE A 48 -8.88 -5.62 5.11
CA PHE A 48 -9.78 -6.22 4.11
C PHE A 48 -9.76 -7.75 4.06
N ALA A 49 -8.84 -8.40 4.77
CA ALA A 49 -8.79 -9.86 4.89
C ALA A 49 -10.13 -10.44 5.37
N GLU A 50 -10.56 -11.55 4.77
CA GLU A 50 -11.87 -12.16 5.06
C GLU A 50 -11.85 -13.09 6.28
N GLY A 51 -10.65 -13.46 6.76
CA GLY A 51 -10.45 -14.24 7.97
C GLY A 51 -9.04 -14.09 8.53
N GLY A 52 -8.72 -14.88 9.56
CA GLY A 52 -7.39 -14.90 10.18
C GLY A 52 -7.19 -13.86 11.27
N ALA A 53 -5.92 -13.53 11.54
CA ALA A 53 -5.55 -12.73 12.71
C ALA A 53 -6.03 -11.27 12.64
N ALA A 54 -6.08 -10.68 11.43
CA ALA A 54 -6.47 -9.27 11.27
C ALA A 54 -7.93 -9.01 11.67
N PRO A 55 -8.95 -9.77 11.20
CA PRO A 55 -10.33 -9.62 11.70
C PRO A 55 -10.47 -9.87 13.21
N ALA A 56 -9.74 -10.84 13.78
CA ALA A 56 -9.78 -11.12 15.21
C ALA A 56 -9.21 -9.97 16.05
N LEU A 57 -8.08 -9.40 15.62
CA LEU A 57 -7.52 -8.18 16.21
C LEU A 57 -8.52 -7.03 16.11
N LEU A 58 -9.11 -6.85 14.93
CA LEU A 58 -10.05 -5.76 14.68
C LEU A 58 -11.28 -5.84 15.59
N ASP A 59 -11.87 -7.02 15.78
CA ASP A 59 -12.99 -7.22 16.71
C ASP A 59 -12.60 -6.90 18.15
N ARG A 60 -11.38 -7.29 18.55
CA ARG A 60 -10.82 -6.97 19.87
C ARG A 60 -10.67 -5.46 20.05
N LEU A 61 -10.10 -4.77 19.08
CA LEU A 61 -9.92 -3.32 19.11
C LEU A 61 -11.26 -2.59 19.14
N ALA A 62 -12.21 -2.98 18.29
CA ALA A 62 -13.53 -2.35 18.20
C ALA A 62 -14.37 -2.53 19.49
N ALA A 63 -14.10 -3.57 20.28
CA ALA A 63 -14.74 -3.75 21.59
C ALA A 63 -14.23 -2.75 22.64
N ASP A 64 -12.94 -2.40 22.59
CA ASP A 64 -12.26 -1.64 23.65
C ASP A 64 -12.02 -0.16 23.29
N TRP A 65 -12.06 0.21 22.00
CA TRP A 65 -11.65 1.51 21.48
C TRP A 65 -12.64 2.06 20.44
N PRO A 66 -12.95 3.38 20.46
CA PRO A 66 -13.45 4.06 19.28
C PRO A 66 -12.41 3.99 18.16
N LEU A 67 -12.87 3.66 16.96
CA LEU A 67 -12.00 3.50 15.79
C LEU A 67 -12.32 4.56 14.73
N SER A 68 -11.29 5.11 14.11
CA SER A 68 -11.37 5.78 12.79
C SER A 68 -10.85 4.80 11.73
N LEU A 69 -11.51 4.76 10.58
CA LEU A 69 -11.02 4.04 9.40
C LEU A 69 -10.59 5.06 8.35
N HIS A 70 -9.30 5.08 8.06
CA HIS A 70 -8.71 5.97 7.08
C HIS A 70 -8.33 5.18 5.82
N GLY A 71 -8.72 5.67 4.64
CA GLY A 71 -8.53 4.97 3.37
C GLY A 71 -7.36 5.54 2.57
N VAL A 72 -6.46 4.68 2.11
CA VAL A 72 -5.26 5.08 1.32
C VAL A 72 -5.26 4.54 -0.12
N GLY A 73 -6.29 3.79 -0.52
CA GLY A 73 -6.31 3.06 -1.79
C GLY A 73 -7.57 3.20 -2.63
N LEU A 74 -8.62 3.92 -2.20
CA LEU A 74 -9.85 4.02 -2.97
C LEU A 74 -9.70 4.99 -4.15
N GLY A 75 -8.99 6.11 -3.96
CA GLY A 75 -8.66 7.05 -5.02
C GLY A 75 -9.91 7.62 -5.68
N LEU A 76 -10.78 8.26 -4.88
CA LEU A 76 -12.11 8.73 -5.28
C LEU A 76 -12.10 9.54 -6.59
N GLY A 77 -11.05 10.33 -6.81
CA GLY A 77 -10.88 11.19 -7.98
C GLY A 77 -10.52 10.48 -9.29
N SER A 78 -10.29 9.16 -9.30
CA SER A 78 -9.98 8.43 -10.54
C SER A 78 -11.15 8.48 -11.54
N ALA A 79 -10.95 9.22 -12.64
CA ALA A 79 -11.96 9.40 -13.68
C ALA A 79 -12.23 8.10 -14.44
N ARG A 80 -11.19 7.26 -14.60
CA ARG A 80 -11.25 5.87 -15.07
C ARG A 80 -10.49 4.97 -14.10
N GLY A 81 -10.88 3.70 -14.01
CA GLY A 81 -10.21 2.75 -13.11
C GLY A 81 -10.66 2.78 -11.64
N TYR A 82 -11.69 3.56 -11.30
CA TYR A 82 -12.29 3.55 -9.96
C TYR A 82 -12.81 2.14 -9.58
N ASP A 83 -12.25 1.57 -8.51
CA ASP A 83 -12.52 0.20 -8.06
C ASP A 83 -13.72 0.14 -7.11
N ARG A 84 -14.90 -0.22 -7.65
CA ARG A 84 -16.10 -0.44 -6.83
C ARG A 84 -16.03 -1.65 -5.93
N ALA A 85 -15.22 -2.66 -6.27
CA ALA A 85 -15.01 -3.80 -5.39
C ALA A 85 -14.23 -3.36 -4.14
N HIS A 86 -13.32 -2.40 -4.27
CA HIS A 86 -12.69 -1.73 -3.13
C HIS A 86 -13.73 -1.07 -2.22
N LEU A 87 -14.62 -0.24 -2.77
CA LEU A 87 -15.68 0.39 -2.00
C LEU A 87 -16.56 -0.65 -1.27
N GLN A 88 -16.85 -1.79 -1.90
CA GLN A 88 -17.58 -2.88 -1.27
C GLN A 88 -16.81 -3.53 -0.11
N ARG A 89 -15.47 -3.70 -0.23
CA ARG A 89 -14.62 -4.17 0.88
C ARG A 89 -14.66 -3.19 2.04
N LEU A 90 -14.54 -1.88 1.78
CA LEU A 90 -14.69 -0.84 2.79
C LEU A 90 -16.09 -0.86 3.44
N ALA A 91 -17.16 -1.01 2.66
CA ALA A 91 -18.52 -1.11 3.20
C ALA A 91 -18.72 -2.35 4.10
N ARG A 92 -18.08 -3.48 3.78
CA ARG A 92 -18.05 -4.66 4.67
C ARG A 92 -17.32 -4.34 5.98
N LEU A 93 -16.16 -3.69 5.89
CA LEU A 93 -15.35 -3.30 7.05
C LEU A 93 -16.10 -2.32 7.97
N VAL A 94 -16.67 -1.25 7.41
CA VAL A 94 -17.48 -0.25 8.12
C VAL A 94 -18.67 -0.90 8.83
N ARG A 95 -19.37 -1.84 8.18
CA ARG A 95 -20.48 -2.58 8.83
C ARG A 95 -20.01 -3.45 10.00
N ARG A 96 -18.83 -4.06 9.88
CA ARG A 96 -18.27 -4.92 10.93
C ARG A 96 -17.95 -4.13 12.19
N VAL A 97 -17.21 -3.04 12.06
CA VAL A 97 -16.65 -2.33 13.24
C VAL A 97 -17.45 -1.11 13.66
N ARG A 98 -18.33 -0.58 12.80
CA ARG A 98 -19.13 0.62 13.05
C ARG A 98 -18.26 1.77 13.57
N PRO A 99 -17.25 2.20 12.79
CA PRO A 99 -16.24 3.15 13.26
C PRO A 99 -16.86 4.51 13.59
N ALA A 100 -16.18 5.28 14.43
CA ALA A 100 -16.55 6.66 14.77
C ALA A 100 -16.39 7.59 13.55
N LEU A 101 -15.29 7.45 12.79
CA LEU A 101 -14.99 8.24 11.60
C LEU A 101 -14.60 7.32 10.44
N VAL A 102 -14.87 7.77 9.22
CA VAL A 102 -14.33 7.18 7.99
C VAL A 102 -13.83 8.33 7.14
N SER A 103 -12.57 8.25 6.71
CA SER A 103 -11.92 9.28 5.91
C SER A 103 -11.27 8.70 4.66
N GLU A 104 -11.13 9.54 3.64
CA GLU A 104 -10.38 9.29 2.41
C GLU A 104 -9.79 10.63 1.92
N HIS A 105 -9.06 10.63 0.82
CA HIS A 105 -8.27 11.75 0.35
C HIS A 105 -8.88 12.45 -0.87
N LEU A 106 -8.51 13.71 -1.05
CA LEU A 106 -8.68 14.43 -2.31
C LEU A 106 -7.62 13.97 -3.34
N CYS A 107 -7.70 12.71 -3.75
CA CYS A 107 -6.69 12.13 -4.66
C CYS A 107 -7.30 11.26 -5.76
N TRP A 108 -6.44 10.87 -6.69
CA TRP A 108 -6.68 9.77 -7.62
C TRP A 108 -5.51 8.80 -7.57
N GLY A 109 -5.71 7.57 -8.05
CA GLY A 109 -4.66 6.55 -7.97
C GLY A 109 -4.75 5.47 -9.05
N ALA A 110 -5.60 5.66 -10.06
CA ALA A 110 -5.84 4.66 -11.10
C ALA A 110 -6.08 5.27 -12.48
N VAL A 111 -5.65 4.52 -13.49
CA VAL A 111 -5.92 4.70 -14.92
C VAL A 111 -6.39 3.35 -15.50
N PRO A 112 -6.91 3.28 -16.74
CA PRO A 112 -7.37 2.01 -17.30
C PRO A 112 -6.31 0.89 -17.21
N GLY A 113 -6.66 -0.20 -16.50
CA GLY A 113 -5.82 -1.39 -16.38
C GLY A 113 -4.66 -1.31 -15.38
N ARG A 114 -4.50 -0.20 -14.63
CA ARG A 114 -3.41 -0.02 -13.66
C ARG A 114 -3.83 0.87 -12.48
N HIS A 115 -3.59 0.40 -11.27
CA HIS A 115 -3.50 1.22 -10.07
C HIS A 115 -2.05 1.62 -9.84
N LEU A 116 -1.87 2.87 -9.44
CA LEU A 116 -0.62 3.49 -9.08
C LEU A 116 -0.37 3.34 -7.56
N ASN A 117 -1.40 3.19 -6.73
CA ASN A 117 -1.23 2.98 -5.28
C ASN A 117 -0.41 4.13 -4.65
N ASP A 118 -0.78 5.36 -4.99
CA ASP A 118 -0.21 6.59 -4.46
C ASP A 118 -1.35 7.63 -4.38
N LEU A 119 -1.19 8.65 -3.54
CA LEU A 119 -2.18 9.71 -3.31
C LEU A 119 -1.92 10.87 -4.27
N LEU A 120 -2.24 10.68 -5.55
CA LEU A 120 -1.85 11.65 -6.59
C LEU A 120 -2.75 12.89 -6.57
N PRO A 121 -2.18 14.10 -6.77
CA PRO A 121 -2.93 15.34 -6.67
C PRO A 121 -3.94 15.50 -7.80
N MET A 122 -5.07 16.13 -7.48
CA MET A 122 -6.13 16.44 -8.44
C MET A 122 -5.93 17.83 -9.07
N PRO A 123 -6.31 18.05 -10.34
CA PRO A 123 -6.53 19.40 -10.85
C PRO A 123 -7.73 20.03 -10.13
N LEU A 124 -7.56 21.23 -9.58
CA LEU A 124 -8.54 21.88 -8.72
C LEU A 124 -9.45 22.82 -9.54
N ASP A 125 -10.26 22.24 -10.43
CA ASP A 125 -11.20 22.96 -11.30
C ASP A 125 -12.66 22.54 -11.05
N ARG A 126 -13.61 23.19 -11.74
CA ARG A 126 -15.05 22.89 -11.57
C ARG A 126 -15.43 21.48 -12.03
N ALA A 127 -14.75 20.97 -13.06
CA ALA A 127 -15.01 19.64 -13.60
C ALA A 127 -14.65 18.55 -12.59
N THR A 128 -13.48 18.70 -11.96
CA THR A 128 -12.99 17.82 -10.90
C THR A 128 -13.84 17.94 -9.66
N LEU A 129 -14.27 19.14 -9.27
CA LEU A 129 -15.22 19.33 -8.17
C LEU A 129 -16.52 18.55 -8.41
N ALA A 130 -17.08 18.61 -9.62
CA ALA A 130 -18.29 17.86 -9.95
C ALA A 130 -18.06 16.34 -9.89
N LEU A 131 -16.91 15.85 -10.36
CA LEU A 131 -16.54 14.44 -10.23
C LEU A 131 -16.42 14.01 -8.77
N MET A 132 -15.74 14.80 -7.93
CA MET A 132 -15.53 14.49 -6.52
C MET A 132 -16.87 14.51 -5.76
N VAL A 133 -17.75 15.47 -6.02
CA VAL A 133 -19.09 15.50 -5.41
C VAL A 133 -19.87 14.22 -5.73
N ASP A 134 -19.88 13.78 -6.99
CA ASP A 134 -20.52 12.52 -7.40
C ASP A 134 -19.92 11.30 -6.67
N ARG A 135 -18.58 11.25 -6.55
CA ARG A 135 -17.84 10.11 -5.98
C ARG A 135 -17.96 10.01 -4.47
N VAL A 136 -17.86 11.15 -3.79
CA VAL A 136 -18.10 11.25 -2.35
C VAL A 136 -19.54 10.88 -2.04
N SER A 137 -20.51 11.32 -2.86
CA SER A 137 -21.91 10.91 -2.69
C SER A 137 -22.09 9.40 -2.87
N GLU A 138 -21.52 8.81 -3.94
CA GLU A 138 -21.53 7.35 -4.18
C GLU A 138 -20.92 6.56 -3.00
N ALA A 139 -19.80 7.05 -2.44
CA ALA A 139 -19.16 6.44 -1.29
C ALA A 139 -20.03 6.53 -0.03
N GLN A 140 -20.54 7.72 0.31
CA GLN A 140 -21.41 7.90 1.48
C GLN A 140 -22.67 7.03 1.39
N ASP A 141 -23.30 6.93 0.22
CA ASP A 141 -24.47 6.09 -0.02
C ASP A 141 -24.14 4.60 0.19
N ALA A 142 -22.99 4.13 -0.33
CA ALA A 142 -22.56 2.74 -0.17
C ALA A 142 -22.18 2.39 1.28
N LEU A 143 -21.59 3.34 2.00
CA LEU A 143 -21.18 3.16 3.40
C LEU A 143 -22.33 3.41 4.39
N GLY A 144 -23.39 4.10 3.96
CA GLY A 144 -24.53 4.48 4.79
C GLY A 144 -24.18 5.52 5.85
N ARG A 145 -23.15 6.35 5.62
CA ARG A 145 -22.71 7.38 6.55
C ARG A 145 -21.94 8.51 5.87
N GLU A 146 -21.83 9.63 6.58
CA GLU A 146 -20.93 10.73 6.22
C GLU A 146 -19.46 10.28 6.33
N ILE A 147 -18.63 10.76 5.39
CA ILE A 147 -17.18 10.55 5.40
C ILE A 147 -16.46 11.90 5.50
N ALA A 148 -15.20 11.88 5.92
CA ALA A 148 -14.31 13.04 5.83
C ALA A 148 -13.40 12.94 4.60
N ILE A 149 -13.09 14.07 3.98
CA ILE A 149 -12.13 14.16 2.87
C ILE A 149 -10.91 14.97 3.31
N GLU A 150 -9.74 14.40 3.07
CA GLU A 150 -8.44 14.92 3.48
C GLU A 150 -7.71 15.66 2.36
N ASN A 151 -7.01 16.74 2.72
CA ASN A 151 -6.06 17.44 1.85
C ASN A 151 -4.77 16.62 1.69
N VAL A 152 -4.14 16.67 0.50
CA VAL A 152 -2.95 15.86 0.20
C VAL A 152 -1.72 16.74 -0.01
N SER A 153 -0.54 16.21 0.31
CA SER A 153 0.71 16.81 -0.15
C SER A 153 0.85 16.66 -1.67
N ALA A 154 1.39 17.71 -2.31
CA ALA A 154 1.56 17.75 -3.74
C ALA A 154 2.93 18.33 -4.13
N LEU A 155 3.55 17.69 -5.11
CA LEU A 155 4.80 18.17 -5.70
C LEU A 155 4.56 19.12 -6.87
N LEU A 156 3.34 19.15 -7.43
CA LEU A 156 2.98 19.99 -8.58
C LEU A 156 1.52 20.40 -8.54
N ARG A 157 1.19 21.48 -9.26
CA ARG A 157 -0.18 21.95 -9.51
C ARG A 157 -0.52 21.93 -10.98
N ALA A 158 -1.81 21.75 -11.30
CA ALA A 158 -2.27 21.83 -12.67
C ALA A 158 -2.31 23.30 -13.15
N ALA A 159 -2.02 23.52 -14.44
CA ALA A 159 -1.99 24.87 -15.03
C ALA A 159 -3.36 25.57 -15.03
N GLY A 160 -4.45 24.80 -14.96
CA GLY A 160 -5.83 25.28 -15.07
C GLY A 160 -6.61 25.29 -13.76
N ASP A 161 -5.95 25.23 -12.60
CA ASP A 161 -6.63 25.28 -11.30
C ASP A 161 -7.48 26.56 -11.19
N GLU A 162 -8.77 26.40 -10.87
CA GLU A 162 -9.72 27.49 -10.61
C GLU A 162 -9.88 27.78 -9.11
N TYR A 163 -9.50 26.83 -8.27
CA TYR A 163 -9.59 26.89 -6.82
C TYR A 163 -8.19 26.81 -6.19
N ASP A 164 -8.04 27.36 -5.00
CA ASP A 164 -7.00 26.91 -4.07
C ASP A 164 -7.47 25.63 -3.35
N GLU A 165 -6.55 24.96 -2.66
CA GLU A 165 -6.79 23.68 -1.99
C GLU A 165 -7.95 23.76 -0.98
N SER A 166 -7.88 24.70 -0.02
CA SER A 166 -8.92 24.86 1.00
C SER A 166 -10.26 25.27 0.42
N GLY A 167 -10.29 26.16 -0.57
CA GLY A 167 -11.49 26.60 -1.26
C GLY A 167 -12.16 25.45 -2.01
N PHE A 168 -11.38 24.57 -2.64
CA PHE A 168 -11.90 23.37 -3.28
C PHE A 168 -12.54 22.43 -2.26
N LEU A 169 -11.85 22.14 -1.15
CA LEU A 169 -12.33 21.25 -0.09
C LEU A 169 -13.60 21.78 0.58
N VAL A 170 -13.64 23.07 0.91
CA VAL A 170 -14.82 23.72 1.50
C VAL A 170 -16.02 23.63 0.56
N GLU A 171 -15.81 23.86 -0.74
CA GLU A 171 -16.90 23.75 -1.72
C GLU A 171 -17.35 22.30 -1.91
N LEU A 172 -16.42 21.34 -1.91
CA LEU A 172 -16.71 19.90 -1.96
C LEU A 172 -17.57 19.48 -0.77
N ALA A 173 -17.17 19.84 0.45
CA ALA A 173 -17.90 19.54 1.68
C ALA A 173 -19.31 20.14 1.66
N ARG A 174 -19.45 21.42 1.26
CA ARG A 174 -20.76 22.08 1.16
C ARG A 174 -21.71 21.41 0.15
N ARG A 175 -21.19 20.88 -0.95
CA ARG A 175 -22.00 20.28 -2.03
C ARG A 175 -22.31 18.81 -1.82
N SER A 176 -21.35 18.04 -1.29
CA SER A 176 -21.51 16.58 -1.09
C SER A 176 -22.06 16.23 0.30
N GLY A 177 -21.98 17.18 1.24
CA GLY A 177 -22.28 16.96 2.64
C GLY A 177 -21.23 16.13 3.37
N CYS A 178 -20.01 15.96 2.83
CA CYS A 178 -18.91 15.34 3.57
C CYS A 178 -18.31 16.31 4.59
N ARG A 179 -17.50 15.76 5.50
CA ARG A 179 -16.64 16.52 6.42
C ARG A 179 -15.26 16.71 5.84
N LEU A 180 -14.44 17.48 6.54
CA LEU A 180 -13.03 17.65 6.25
C LEU A 180 -12.17 17.00 7.34
N LEU A 181 -11.19 16.23 6.90
CA LEU A 181 -10.03 15.86 7.70
C LEU A 181 -8.93 16.84 7.27
N VAL A 182 -8.40 17.60 8.21
CA VAL A 182 -7.41 18.65 7.92
C VAL A 182 -6.06 18.16 8.39
N ASP A 183 -5.22 17.69 7.47
CA ASP A 183 -3.82 17.45 7.79
C ASP A 183 -3.02 18.73 7.66
N ILE A 184 -2.52 19.20 8.80
CA ILE A 184 -1.72 20.42 8.89
C ILE A 184 -0.31 20.18 8.34
N ASN A 185 0.22 18.95 8.43
CA ASN A 185 1.53 18.65 7.86
C ASN A 185 1.51 18.80 6.35
N ASN A 186 0.46 18.31 5.67
CA ASN A 186 0.26 18.52 4.24
C ASN A 186 0.26 20.00 3.82
N TYR A 187 -0.30 20.92 4.62
CA TYR A 187 -0.19 22.36 4.35
C TYR A 187 1.25 22.89 4.47
N VAL A 188 2.04 22.39 5.43
CA VAL A 188 3.46 22.73 5.56
C VAL A 188 4.27 22.19 4.38
N VAL A 189 4.03 20.94 3.98
CA VAL A 189 4.66 20.31 2.82
C VAL A 189 4.31 21.07 1.54
N ASN A 190 3.03 21.43 1.35
CA ASN A 190 2.58 22.22 0.19
C ASN A 190 3.20 23.64 0.18
N ARG A 191 3.41 24.29 1.33
CA ARG A 191 4.18 25.54 1.39
C ARG A 191 5.60 25.36 0.87
N ILE A 192 6.31 24.32 1.33
CA ILE A 192 7.69 24.05 0.92
C ILE A 192 7.75 23.75 -0.58
N ASN A 193 6.84 22.92 -1.06
CA ASN A 193 6.88 22.41 -2.42
C ASN A 193 6.31 23.36 -3.46
N LEU A 194 5.27 24.12 -3.12
CA LEU A 194 4.44 24.91 -4.04
C LEU A 194 4.39 26.40 -3.69
N GLY A 195 4.96 26.82 -2.56
CA GLY A 195 4.97 28.23 -2.14
C GLY A 195 3.61 28.76 -1.66
N THR A 196 2.69 27.88 -1.26
CA THR A 196 1.37 28.27 -0.72
C THR A 196 1.48 28.91 0.67
N ASP A 197 0.49 29.71 1.08
CA ASP A 197 0.41 30.24 2.44
C ASP A 197 -0.49 29.34 3.32
N PRO A 198 0.09 28.55 4.24
CA PRO A 198 -0.69 27.63 5.07
C PRO A 198 -1.61 28.35 6.06
N ARG A 199 -1.26 29.57 6.51
CA ARG A 199 -2.10 30.33 7.45
C ARG A 199 -3.35 30.84 6.75
N ALA A 200 -3.18 31.40 5.55
CA ALA A 200 -4.31 31.84 4.73
C ALA A 200 -5.22 30.65 4.36
N ALA A 201 -4.62 29.52 3.96
CA ALA A 201 -5.35 28.31 3.60
C ALA A 201 -6.16 27.75 4.77
N LEU A 202 -5.57 27.64 5.97
CA LEU A 202 -6.27 27.17 7.17
C LEU A 202 -7.35 28.16 7.65
N ALA A 203 -7.11 29.48 7.54
CA ALA A 203 -8.08 30.49 7.93
C ALA A 203 -9.36 30.45 7.08
N ALA A 204 -9.27 29.98 5.82
CA ALA A 204 -10.40 29.84 4.91
C ALA A 204 -11.35 28.68 5.26
N ILE A 205 -10.90 27.72 6.08
CA ILE A 205 -11.70 26.53 6.43
C ILE A 205 -12.67 26.88 7.57
N PRO A 206 -14.00 26.76 7.36
CA PRO A 206 -14.98 26.91 8.44
C PRO A 206 -14.87 25.74 9.44
N GLY A 207 -14.80 26.05 10.73
CA GLY A 207 -14.60 25.05 11.79
C GLY A 207 -15.73 24.03 11.85
N GLU A 208 -16.94 24.44 11.51
CA GLU A 208 -18.12 23.58 11.47
C GLU A 208 -18.08 22.52 10.37
N LEU A 209 -17.12 22.52 9.45
CA LEU A 209 -16.92 21.47 8.43
C LEU A 209 -15.85 20.44 8.83
N VAL A 210 -15.02 20.73 9.83
CA VAL A 210 -13.90 19.87 10.24
C VAL A 210 -14.43 18.74 11.12
N ALA A 211 -14.07 17.50 10.78
CA ALA A 211 -14.33 16.32 11.61
C ALA A 211 -13.08 15.90 12.41
N GLU A 212 -11.90 16.17 11.87
CA GLU A 212 -10.64 15.57 12.33
C GLU A 212 -9.45 16.43 11.86
N VAL A 213 -8.38 16.40 12.63
CA VAL A 213 -7.10 17.05 12.29
C VAL A 213 -5.99 16.03 12.40
N HIS A 214 -5.14 15.94 11.38
CA HIS A 214 -3.91 15.14 11.44
C HIS A 214 -2.71 16.02 11.72
N LEU A 215 -1.76 15.43 12.45
CA LEU A 215 -0.46 15.99 12.74
C LEU A 215 0.60 14.91 12.56
N ALA A 216 1.54 15.20 11.67
CA ALA A 216 2.68 14.36 11.38
C ALA A 216 3.95 15.21 11.17
N GLY A 217 5.06 14.51 10.91
CA GLY A 217 6.26 15.10 10.35
C GLY A 217 6.49 14.68 8.90
N HIS A 218 7.48 15.27 8.25
CA HIS A 218 7.89 14.97 6.88
C HIS A 218 9.41 14.82 6.79
N SER A 219 9.91 14.41 5.62
CA SER A 219 11.33 14.43 5.28
C SER A 219 11.63 15.38 4.13
N LEU A 220 12.91 15.68 3.92
CA LEU A 220 13.40 16.50 2.81
C LEU A 220 14.30 15.67 1.91
N VAL A 221 13.99 15.66 0.61
CA VAL A 221 14.79 15.05 -0.45
C VAL A 221 15.11 16.12 -1.48
N ASP A 222 16.39 16.49 -1.59
CA ASP A 222 16.86 17.52 -2.53
C ASP A 222 16.03 18.83 -2.47
N ASP A 223 15.77 19.31 -1.24
CA ASP A 223 14.97 20.52 -0.93
C ASP A 223 13.47 20.41 -1.27
N VAL A 224 12.99 19.22 -1.62
CA VAL A 224 11.58 18.88 -1.79
C VAL A 224 11.09 18.15 -0.53
N ALA A 225 9.99 18.62 0.06
CA ALA A 225 9.39 17.94 1.20
C ALA A 225 8.61 16.71 0.72
N ILE A 226 8.87 15.56 1.35
CA ILE A 226 8.16 14.30 1.13
C ILE A 226 7.37 13.98 2.39
N ASP A 227 6.08 13.78 2.20
CA ASP A 227 5.16 13.41 3.25
C ASP A 227 5.23 11.91 3.53
N ASP A 228 6.18 11.52 4.38
CA ASP A 228 6.41 10.12 4.74
C ASP A 228 5.90 9.75 6.14
N HIS A 229 5.37 10.74 6.87
CA HIS A 229 4.95 10.63 8.26
C HIS A 229 5.98 9.92 9.17
N GLY A 230 7.27 10.04 8.80
CA GLY A 230 8.38 9.28 9.39
C GLY A 230 9.05 9.96 10.58
N SER A 231 8.66 11.19 10.86
CA SER A 231 9.29 12.07 11.84
C SER A 231 8.26 12.70 12.78
N ALA A 232 8.75 13.25 13.91
CA ALA A 232 7.89 13.90 14.90
C ALA A 232 7.23 15.14 14.35
N VAL A 233 6.10 15.52 14.95
CA VAL A 233 5.33 16.69 14.52
C VAL A 233 6.22 17.93 14.59
N GLY A 234 6.40 18.58 13.44
CA GLY A 234 7.27 19.73 13.29
C GLY A 234 6.78 20.95 14.07
N ALA A 235 7.71 21.82 14.49
CA ALA A 235 7.39 23.03 15.24
C ALA A 235 6.45 23.98 14.48
N GLU A 236 6.59 24.06 13.14
CA GLU A 236 5.70 24.85 12.30
C GLU A 236 4.27 24.29 12.29
N ALA A 237 4.12 22.97 12.12
CA ALA A 237 2.82 22.31 12.18
C ALA A 237 2.13 22.51 13.54
N LEU A 238 2.87 22.38 14.65
CA LEU A 238 2.35 22.66 16.00
C LEU A 238 1.91 24.12 16.18
N ALA A 239 2.64 25.08 15.59
CA ALA A 239 2.27 26.49 15.65
C ALA A 239 0.97 26.77 14.87
N LEU A 240 0.84 26.21 13.65
CA LEU A 240 -0.37 26.30 12.84
C LEU A 240 -1.56 25.61 13.53
N TYR A 241 -1.34 24.44 14.11
CA TYR A 241 -2.34 23.70 14.87
C TYR A 241 -2.91 24.50 16.04
N ARG A 242 -2.05 25.12 16.85
CA ARG A 242 -2.47 25.99 17.96
C ARG A 242 -3.39 27.11 17.47
N GLU A 243 -3.03 27.79 16.40
CA GLU A 243 -3.82 28.89 15.84
C GLU A 243 -5.15 28.40 15.25
N PHE A 244 -5.12 27.24 14.58
CA PHE A 244 -6.29 26.63 13.99
C PHE A 244 -7.31 26.23 15.06
N VAL A 245 -6.88 25.48 16.08
CA VAL A 245 -7.73 25.03 17.20
C VAL A 245 -8.25 26.20 18.04
N ALA A 246 -7.41 27.22 18.29
CA ALA A 246 -7.84 28.45 18.95
C ALA A 246 -9.04 29.12 18.24
N ARG A 247 -9.06 29.06 16.90
CA ARG A 247 -10.11 29.64 16.06
C ARG A 247 -11.35 28.77 15.95
N ILE A 248 -11.18 27.47 15.69
CA ILE A 248 -12.32 26.57 15.37
C ILE A 248 -12.92 25.90 16.61
N GLY A 249 -12.23 25.97 17.74
CA GLY A 249 -12.62 25.26 18.95
C GLY A 249 -12.11 23.81 18.97
N PRO A 250 -12.65 22.99 19.88
CA PRO A 250 -12.15 21.64 20.10
C PRO A 250 -12.48 20.69 18.94
N VAL A 251 -11.49 19.90 18.51
CA VAL A 251 -11.59 18.98 17.37
C VAL A 251 -10.80 17.69 17.65
N PRO A 252 -11.27 16.50 17.22
CA PRO A 252 -10.47 15.29 17.24
C PRO A 252 -9.15 15.49 16.50
N THR A 253 -8.04 15.14 17.16
CA THR A 253 -6.70 15.29 16.59
C THR A 253 -5.95 13.97 16.65
N LEU A 254 -5.32 13.59 15.56
CA LEU A 254 -4.53 12.37 15.42
C LEU A 254 -3.04 12.71 15.35
N ILE A 255 -2.21 11.91 16.02
CA ILE A 255 -0.79 11.81 15.67
C ILE A 255 -0.61 10.68 14.66
N GLU A 256 -0.16 11.04 13.46
CA GLU A 256 0.04 10.10 12.37
C GLU A 256 1.53 9.77 12.19
N ARG A 257 1.83 8.47 12.20
CA ARG A 257 3.18 7.91 12.02
C ARG A 257 3.11 6.65 11.17
N ASP A 258 3.57 6.74 9.92
CA ASP A 258 3.49 5.64 8.96
C ASP A 258 4.81 4.92 8.73
N THR A 259 5.89 5.68 8.61
CA THR A 259 7.23 5.14 8.42
C THR A 259 8.08 5.38 9.67
N ASN A 260 9.18 4.65 9.82
CA ASN A 260 10.13 4.82 10.93
C ASN A 260 9.44 4.93 12.32
N LEU A 261 8.48 4.02 12.60
CA LEU A 261 7.65 4.11 13.79
C LEU A 261 8.48 4.09 15.08
N PRO A 262 8.26 5.05 16.00
CA PRO A 262 8.97 5.06 17.28
C PRO A 262 8.41 3.97 18.22
N PRO A 263 9.11 3.69 19.34
CA PRO A 263 8.54 2.94 20.45
C PRO A 263 7.18 3.52 20.88
N LEU A 264 6.25 2.65 21.26
CA LEU A 264 4.88 3.07 21.61
C LEU A 264 4.85 4.15 22.70
N ALA A 265 5.74 4.09 23.69
CA ALA A 265 5.83 5.08 24.75
C ALA A 265 6.05 6.51 24.21
N GLU A 266 6.94 6.66 23.22
CA GLU A 266 7.27 7.97 22.62
C GLU A 266 6.08 8.51 21.81
N LEU A 267 5.38 7.64 21.07
CA LEU A 267 4.17 8.03 20.34
C LEU A 267 3.06 8.50 21.29
N LEU A 268 2.89 7.84 22.43
CA LEU A 268 1.93 8.24 23.46
C LEU A 268 2.34 9.53 24.18
N ASP A 269 3.64 9.76 24.36
CA ASP A 269 4.17 11.03 24.91
C ASP A 269 3.89 12.19 23.95
N GLU A 270 4.07 11.99 22.64
CA GLU A 270 3.76 12.96 21.58
C GLU A 270 2.26 13.31 21.57
N ALA A 271 1.37 12.31 21.60
CA ALA A 271 -0.07 12.52 21.71
C ALA A 271 -0.47 13.29 22.99
N THR A 272 0.20 13.00 24.11
CA THR A 272 -0.01 13.71 25.39
C THR A 272 0.42 15.18 25.30
N ALA A 273 1.55 15.46 24.63
CA ALA A 273 2.04 16.81 24.41
C ALA A 273 1.07 17.64 23.54
N VAL A 274 0.58 17.07 22.44
CA VAL A 274 -0.41 17.71 21.56
C VAL A 274 -1.72 17.98 22.30
N ARG A 275 -2.20 17.04 23.12
CA ARG A 275 -3.38 17.27 23.96
C ARG A 275 -3.20 18.49 24.87
N LYS A 276 -2.04 18.60 25.54
CA LYS A 276 -1.73 19.72 26.42
C LYS A 276 -1.72 21.04 25.63
N LEU A 277 -1.08 21.06 24.46
CA LEU A 277 -1.04 22.22 23.58
C LEU A 277 -2.45 22.66 23.16
N ALA A 278 -3.32 21.72 22.78
CA ALA A 278 -4.69 22.02 22.38
C ALA A 278 -5.49 22.67 23.52
N LEU A 279 -5.42 22.09 24.73
CA LEU A 279 -6.10 22.63 25.91
C LEU A 279 -5.58 24.02 26.29
N GLN A 280 -4.28 24.27 26.19
CA GLN A 280 -3.69 25.60 26.41
C GLN A 280 -4.20 26.61 25.38
N SER A 281 -4.22 26.22 24.11
CA SER A 281 -4.70 27.07 23.00
C SER A 281 -6.16 27.49 23.19
N LEU A 282 -7.01 26.54 23.59
CA LEU A 282 -8.43 26.80 23.87
C LEU A 282 -8.63 27.68 25.10
N ALA A 283 -7.79 27.56 26.13
CA ALA A 283 -7.86 28.38 27.34
C ALA A 283 -7.39 29.83 27.12
N GLU A 284 -6.41 30.04 26.23
CA GLU A 284 -5.89 31.36 25.87
C GLU A 284 -6.83 32.13 24.94
N SER A 285 -7.73 31.42 24.25
CA SER A 285 -8.71 32.00 23.34
C SER A 285 -9.95 32.45 24.13
N ALA A 286 -10.22 33.77 24.18
CA ALA A 286 -11.45 34.28 24.77
C ALA A 286 -12.68 33.66 24.10
N PRO A 287 -13.81 33.45 24.79
CA PRO A 287 -15.00 32.85 24.19
C PRO A 287 -15.58 33.80 23.13
N THR A 288 -15.17 33.60 21.88
CA THR A 288 -15.82 34.24 20.75
C THR A 288 -17.14 33.51 20.56
N SER A 289 -18.26 34.23 20.66
CA SER A 289 -19.60 33.65 20.46
C SER A 289 -19.66 33.01 19.08
N VAL A 290 -19.66 31.67 19.03
CA VAL A 290 -19.94 30.92 17.83
C VAL A 290 -21.41 31.20 17.49
N GLY A 291 -21.63 31.88 16.36
CA GLY A 291 -22.98 32.10 15.84
C GLY A 291 -23.68 30.76 15.60
N PRO A 292 -25.02 30.71 15.60
CA PRO A 292 -25.76 29.45 15.46
C PRO A 292 -25.29 28.72 14.20
N ALA A 293 -25.04 27.42 14.36
CA ALA A 293 -24.69 26.52 13.26
C ALA A 293 -25.68 26.72 12.10
N ALA A 294 -25.15 27.00 10.91
CA ALA A 294 -25.98 27.08 9.72
C ALA A 294 -26.71 25.73 9.52
N PRO A 295 -27.99 25.73 9.13
CA PRO A 295 -28.71 24.49 8.87
C PRO A 295 -27.95 23.66 7.83
N ALA A 296 -27.93 22.34 8.04
CA ALA A 296 -27.30 21.40 7.11
C ALA A 296 -27.77 21.71 5.67
N PRO A 297 -26.84 21.84 4.70
CA PRO A 297 -27.23 22.14 3.33
C PRO A 297 -28.18 21.03 2.83
N GLU A 298 -29.29 21.43 2.21
CA GLU A 298 -30.13 20.49 1.47
C GLU A 298 -29.24 19.76 0.45
N ARG A 299 -29.18 18.42 0.54
CA ARG A 299 -28.53 17.58 -0.46
C ARG A 299 -29.21 17.81 -1.81
N ARG A 300 -28.68 18.73 -2.60
CA ARG A 300 -29.05 18.85 -4.01
C ARG A 300 -28.19 17.89 -4.80
N ALA A 301 -28.80 16.86 -5.36
CA ALA A 301 -28.20 16.03 -6.40
C ALA A 301 -27.92 16.90 -7.63
N LEU A 302 -26.77 17.56 -7.65
CA LEU A 302 -26.30 18.42 -8.72
C LEU A 302 -24.85 18.02 -9.02
N GLY A 303 -24.66 17.21 -10.05
CA GLY A 303 -23.33 16.79 -10.49
C GLY A 303 -23.34 15.81 -11.66
N GLY A 304 -24.32 14.90 -11.68
CA GLY A 304 -24.26 13.74 -12.58
C GLY A 304 -24.10 14.03 -14.08
N ILE A 305 -24.69 15.10 -14.64
CA ILE A 305 -24.59 15.37 -16.09
C ILE A 305 -23.28 16.11 -16.41
N GLU A 306 -22.92 17.12 -15.63
CA GLU A 306 -21.71 17.92 -15.85
C GLU A 306 -20.45 17.10 -15.57
N ALA A 307 -20.42 16.34 -14.47
CA ALA A 307 -19.34 15.41 -14.18
C ALA A 307 -19.17 14.37 -15.29
N ARG A 308 -20.28 13.80 -15.81
CA ARG A 308 -20.22 12.85 -16.94
C ARG A 308 -19.64 13.48 -18.21
N ARG A 309 -19.93 14.74 -18.49
CA ARG A 309 -19.40 15.46 -19.65
C ARG A 309 -17.92 15.82 -19.51
N ALA A 310 -17.44 16.12 -18.31
CA ALA A 310 -16.07 16.55 -18.08
C ALA A 310 -15.07 15.43 -17.76
N ARG A 311 -15.57 14.24 -17.37
CA ARG A 311 -14.75 13.03 -17.11
C ARG A 311 -13.70 12.71 -18.18
N PRO A 312 -13.95 12.87 -19.51
CA PRO A 312 -12.91 12.64 -20.52
C PRO A 312 -11.68 13.53 -20.34
N ALA A 313 -11.87 14.84 -20.10
CA ALA A 313 -10.75 15.77 -19.93
C ALA A 313 -9.93 15.46 -18.67
N ILE A 314 -10.61 15.13 -17.56
CA ILE A 314 -9.94 14.69 -16.32
C ILE A 314 -9.16 13.39 -16.57
N ALA A 315 -9.76 12.44 -17.29
CA ALA A 315 -9.10 11.18 -17.63
C ALA A 315 -7.88 11.39 -18.53
N ASP A 316 -7.91 12.34 -19.47
CA ASP A 316 -6.78 12.68 -20.32
C ASP A 316 -5.63 13.30 -19.51
N TRP A 317 -5.94 14.19 -18.57
CA TRP A 317 -4.95 14.74 -17.63
C TRP A 317 -4.31 13.64 -16.77
N GLN A 318 -5.12 12.77 -16.15
CA GLN A 318 -4.64 11.66 -15.32
C GLN A 318 -3.80 10.68 -16.14
N GLN A 319 -4.19 10.42 -17.40
CA GLN A 319 -3.44 9.56 -18.31
C GLN A 319 -2.10 10.17 -18.71
N ALA A 320 -2.02 11.49 -18.93
CA ALA A 320 -0.79 12.20 -19.24
C ALA A 320 0.15 12.21 -18.03
N PHE A 321 -0.37 12.48 -16.83
CA PHE A 321 0.41 12.40 -15.58
C PHE A 321 0.95 10.98 -15.37
N ALA A 322 0.09 9.97 -15.47
CA ALA A 322 0.48 8.58 -15.30
C ALA A 322 1.58 8.17 -16.30
N ARG A 323 1.51 8.65 -17.56
CA ARG A 323 2.60 8.44 -18.53
C ARG A 323 3.88 9.10 -18.06
N ALA A 324 3.85 10.38 -17.67
CA ALA A 324 5.03 11.11 -17.18
C ALA A 324 5.73 10.40 -16.01
N ILE A 325 4.95 9.85 -15.08
CA ILE A 325 5.48 9.03 -14.00
C ILE A 325 6.07 7.72 -14.55
N LEU A 326 5.34 6.96 -15.36
CA LEU A 326 5.71 5.58 -15.71
C LEU A 326 6.82 5.52 -16.76
N ASP A 327 6.90 6.52 -17.64
CA ASP A 327 7.85 6.62 -18.74
C ASP A 327 8.74 7.87 -18.56
N ARG A 328 10.05 7.63 -18.40
CA ARG A 328 11.06 8.67 -18.10
C ARG A 328 11.14 9.74 -19.19
N ASP A 329 10.93 9.35 -20.44
CA ASP A 329 11.11 10.24 -21.59
C ASP A 329 9.86 11.10 -21.85
N SER A 330 8.77 10.82 -21.13
CA SER A 330 7.48 11.47 -21.34
C SER A 330 7.20 12.64 -20.38
N ALA A 331 8.10 12.95 -19.44
CA ALA A 331 7.91 14.04 -18.47
C ALA A 331 7.75 15.41 -19.15
N ALA A 332 8.49 15.67 -20.24
CA ALA A 332 8.38 16.91 -20.99
C ALA A 332 6.99 17.09 -21.65
N ALA A 333 6.34 15.98 -22.05
CA ALA A 333 5.00 16.04 -22.63
C ALA A 333 3.92 16.44 -21.60
N PHE A 334 4.24 16.39 -20.30
CA PHE A 334 3.34 16.81 -19.23
C PHE A 334 3.50 18.29 -18.85
N LEU A 335 4.58 18.98 -19.27
CA LEU A 335 4.81 20.40 -19.00
C LEU A 335 3.60 21.31 -19.26
N PRO A 336 2.87 21.19 -20.40
CA PRO A 336 1.74 22.07 -20.69
C PRO A 336 0.58 21.98 -19.69
N TRP A 337 0.54 20.90 -18.89
CA TRP A 337 -0.52 20.63 -17.93
C TRP A 337 -0.20 21.14 -16.53
N CYS A 338 1.01 21.67 -16.30
CA CYS A 338 1.51 22.09 -14.99
C CYS A 338 1.66 23.61 -14.87
N ALA A 339 1.35 24.15 -13.69
CA ALA A 339 1.55 25.57 -13.38
C ALA A 339 3.01 25.93 -13.04
N ILE A 340 3.92 24.95 -12.97
CA ILE A 340 5.33 25.19 -12.65
C ILE A 340 6.02 25.81 -13.87
N ARG A 341 6.35 27.09 -13.80
CA ARG A 341 7.36 27.68 -14.68
C ARG A 341 8.73 27.20 -14.20
N GLU A 342 9.49 26.55 -15.08
CA GLU A 342 10.88 26.22 -14.79
C GLU A 342 11.61 27.48 -14.33
N VAL A 343 12.22 27.42 -13.15
CA VAL A 343 13.17 28.46 -12.74
C VAL A 343 14.30 28.36 -13.74
N GLY A 344 14.41 29.35 -14.62
CA GLY A 344 15.36 29.33 -15.74
C GLY A 344 16.74 28.93 -15.25
N ALA A 345 17.36 28.00 -15.97
CA ALA A 345 18.79 27.77 -15.85
C ALA A 345 19.48 29.12 -16.12
N GLY A 346 19.85 29.82 -15.06
CA GLY A 346 20.63 31.03 -15.17
C GLY A 346 21.88 30.66 -15.94
N THR A 347 22.02 31.22 -17.14
CA THR A 347 23.29 31.27 -17.85
C THR A 347 24.27 31.92 -16.89
N ALA A 348 25.14 31.11 -16.27
CA ALA A 348 26.37 31.61 -15.71
C ALA A 348 27.16 32.19 -16.88
N GLU A 349 27.00 33.49 -17.14
CA GLU A 349 27.94 34.24 -17.96
C GLU A 349 29.30 34.11 -17.28
N ALA A 350 30.17 33.32 -17.89
CA ALA A 350 31.59 33.33 -17.56
C ALA A 350 32.15 34.73 -17.88
N PRO A 351 33.05 35.27 -17.05
CA PRO A 351 33.66 36.56 -17.32
C PRO A 351 34.48 36.48 -18.60
N ALA A 352 34.27 37.47 -19.47
CA ALA A 352 35.06 37.68 -20.67
C ALA A 352 36.48 38.12 -20.26
N ASP A 353 37.48 37.32 -20.62
CA ASP A 353 38.85 37.76 -20.75
C ASP A 353 39.26 37.67 -22.23
N ALA A 354 39.77 38.79 -22.73
CA ALA A 354 40.31 38.99 -24.06
C ALA A 354 41.72 38.40 -24.19
N ASP A 355 42.06 37.85 -25.35
CA ASP A 355 43.04 38.44 -26.28
C ASP A 355 43.55 37.48 -27.38
N ALA A 356 43.78 38.09 -28.55
CA ALA A 356 44.81 37.87 -29.56
C ALA A 356 44.74 36.69 -30.58
N ASP A 357 44.42 37.07 -31.82
CA ASP A 357 45.15 36.88 -33.10
C ASP A 357 45.95 35.58 -33.37
N ALA A 358 45.66 34.91 -34.50
CA ALA A 358 46.49 34.97 -35.72
C ALA A 358 46.06 33.91 -36.78
N ASP A 359 46.16 34.33 -38.04
CA ASP A 359 45.90 33.62 -39.30
C ASP A 359 46.72 32.33 -39.54
N ALA A 360 46.19 31.39 -40.37
CA ALA A 360 46.72 31.04 -41.70
C ALA A 360 46.18 29.70 -42.28
N ASP A 361 45.68 29.80 -43.53
CA ASP A 361 45.83 28.92 -44.70
C ASP A 361 45.42 27.42 -44.73
N ALA A 362 44.35 27.20 -45.50
CA ALA A 362 44.20 26.43 -46.77
C ALA A 362 44.65 24.95 -46.95
N ASP A 363 43.68 24.21 -47.52
CA ASP A 363 43.74 23.03 -48.42
C ASP A 363 44.41 21.72 -47.96
N ASP A 364 43.59 20.67 -47.80
CA ASP A 364 43.57 19.58 -48.82
C ASP A 364 42.28 18.73 -48.70
N ASP A 365 41.44 18.80 -49.74
CA ASP A 365 40.11 18.21 -49.84
C ASP A 365 40.14 17.09 -50.89
N ALA A 366 40.64 15.89 -50.56
CA ALA A 366 40.52 14.71 -51.44
C ALA A 366 40.75 13.33 -50.78
N GLN A 367 40.83 13.23 -49.45
CA GLN A 367 40.89 11.93 -48.74
C GLN A 367 39.84 11.78 -47.63
N ALA A 368 38.91 12.74 -47.52
CA ALA A 368 37.97 12.86 -46.39
C ALA A 368 36.67 12.02 -46.50
N GLN A 369 36.39 11.34 -47.62
CA GLN A 369 35.10 10.66 -47.80
C GLN A 369 35.13 9.12 -47.92
N ALA A 370 36.32 8.49 -47.96
CA ALA A 370 36.43 7.02 -48.01
C ALA A 370 36.82 6.36 -46.66
N GLN A 371 37.24 7.15 -45.66
CA GLN A 371 37.41 6.69 -44.27
C GLN A 371 36.17 6.96 -43.38
N ALA A 372 35.14 7.62 -43.93
CA ALA A 372 33.95 8.09 -43.20
C ALA A 372 32.90 7.01 -42.86
N GLN A 373 33.14 5.73 -43.13
CA GLN A 373 32.17 4.65 -42.82
C GLN A 373 32.73 3.44 -42.06
N ALA A 374 34.02 3.45 -41.67
CA ALA A 374 34.64 2.33 -40.96
C ALA A 374 35.05 2.64 -39.51
N GLN A 375 34.78 3.85 -39.00
CA GLN A 375 35.05 4.26 -37.61
C GLN A 375 33.85 4.96 -36.95
N ALA A 376 32.62 4.62 -37.35
CA ALA A 376 31.43 4.99 -36.59
C ALA A 376 31.34 4.11 -35.32
N GLN A 377 32.20 4.41 -34.35
CA GLN A 377 31.91 4.05 -32.96
C GLN A 377 30.53 4.64 -32.63
N PRO A 378 29.61 3.89 -32.00
CA PRO A 378 28.39 4.48 -31.50
C PRO A 378 28.80 5.63 -30.59
N GLN A 379 28.50 6.87 -30.98
CA GLN A 379 28.67 8.00 -30.08
C GLN A 379 27.91 7.63 -28.80
N PRO A 380 28.55 7.66 -27.62
CA PRO A 380 27.83 7.45 -26.39
C PRO A 380 26.68 8.45 -26.40
N GLN A 381 25.45 7.94 -26.36
CA GLN A 381 24.29 8.79 -26.14
C GLN A 381 24.63 9.66 -24.94
N PRO A 382 24.45 11.00 -25.02
CA PRO A 382 24.79 11.87 -23.91
C PRO A 382 24.14 11.30 -22.66
N GLN A 383 24.96 10.96 -21.66
CA GLN A 383 24.44 10.48 -20.39
C GLN A 383 23.36 11.48 -19.95
N PRO A 384 22.14 11.02 -19.60
CA PRO A 384 21.08 11.94 -19.23
C PRO A 384 21.60 12.81 -18.10
N GLN A 385 21.70 14.12 -18.36
CA GLN A 385 22.21 15.07 -17.38
C GLN A 385 21.38 14.95 -16.10
N PRO A 386 22.01 14.96 -14.91
CA PRO A 386 21.27 14.97 -13.66
C PRO A 386 20.27 16.13 -13.68
N GLN A 387 18.99 15.82 -13.42
CA GLN A 387 17.93 16.81 -13.53
C GLN A 387 18.11 17.90 -12.48
N PRO A 388 17.89 19.19 -12.82
CA PRO A 388 18.01 20.27 -11.85
C PRO A 388 17.08 20.02 -10.66
N ARG A 389 17.60 20.21 -9.44
CA ARG A 389 16.83 20.08 -8.20
C ARG A 389 15.58 20.97 -8.25
N GLY A 390 14.45 20.44 -7.79
CA GLY A 390 13.17 21.14 -7.81
C GLY A 390 12.53 21.35 -9.19
N SER A 391 13.14 20.90 -10.30
CA SER A 391 12.54 20.94 -11.64
C SER A 391 11.28 20.05 -11.73
N LEU A 392 10.43 20.27 -12.75
CA LEU A 392 9.27 19.40 -12.98
C LEU A 392 9.69 17.94 -13.15
N ALA A 393 10.75 17.70 -13.93
CA ALA A 393 11.25 16.35 -14.17
C ALA A 393 11.69 15.67 -12.86
N HIS A 394 12.37 16.41 -11.97
CA HIS A 394 12.77 15.93 -10.66
C HIS A 394 11.56 15.59 -9.79
N ARG A 395 10.55 16.47 -9.74
CA ARG A 395 9.29 16.24 -8.99
C ARG A 395 8.50 15.04 -9.52
N VAL A 396 8.42 14.87 -10.84
CA VAL A 396 7.83 13.67 -11.47
C VAL A 396 8.63 12.41 -11.11
N ALA A 397 9.96 12.51 -11.01
CA ALA A 397 10.81 11.41 -10.59
C ALA A 397 10.59 11.01 -9.12
N LEU A 398 10.23 11.96 -8.25
CA LEU A 398 9.88 11.67 -6.86
C LEU A 398 8.56 10.87 -6.76
N TYR A 399 7.51 11.22 -7.51
CA TYR A 399 6.30 10.37 -7.60
C TYR A 399 6.64 8.96 -8.09
N ARG A 400 7.48 8.83 -9.12
CA ARG A 400 7.96 7.53 -9.60
C ARG A 400 8.73 6.76 -8.50
N GLY A 401 9.45 7.47 -7.64
CA GLY A 401 10.12 6.92 -6.46
C GLY A 401 9.13 6.38 -5.43
N SER A 402 8.09 7.15 -5.10
CA SER A 402 7.00 6.76 -4.19
C SER A 402 6.34 5.44 -4.63
N LEU A 403 5.96 5.35 -5.91
CA LEU A 403 5.43 4.13 -6.53
C LEU A 403 6.31 2.89 -6.33
N ALA A 404 7.61 3.07 -6.51
CA ALA A 404 8.58 2.01 -6.31
C ALA A 404 8.69 1.62 -4.83
N ALA A 405 8.63 2.59 -3.92
CA ALA A 405 8.66 2.36 -2.48
C ALA A 405 7.43 1.59 -2.00
N HIS A 406 6.22 1.96 -2.43
CA HIS A 406 4.99 1.23 -2.12
C HIS A 406 5.01 -0.20 -2.64
N ALA A 407 5.48 -0.41 -3.88
CA ALA A 407 5.67 -1.74 -4.43
C ALA A 407 6.68 -2.57 -3.61
N SER A 408 7.81 -1.98 -3.22
CA SER A 408 8.80 -2.68 -2.39
C SER A 408 8.26 -3.04 -1.01
N ALA A 409 7.54 -2.12 -0.36
CA ALA A 409 6.91 -2.36 0.92
C ALA A 409 5.90 -3.52 0.85
N ALA A 410 5.07 -3.56 -0.21
CA ALA A 410 4.14 -4.65 -0.44
C ALA A 410 4.85 -6.00 -0.62
N LEU A 411 5.92 -6.07 -1.43
CA LEU A 411 6.69 -7.31 -1.57
C LEU A 411 7.36 -7.71 -0.25
N ARG A 412 7.90 -6.76 0.51
CA ARG A 412 8.53 -7.05 1.80
C ARG A 412 7.55 -7.66 2.81
N GLY A 413 6.31 -7.19 2.80
CA GLY A 413 5.23 -7.74 3.63
C GLY A 413 4.83 -9.16 3.21
N ALA A 414 4.64 -9.39 1.91
CA ALA A 414 4.18 -10.68 1.39
C ALA A 414 5.30 -11.74 1.26
N TYR A 415 6.56 -11.33 1.18
CA TYR A 415 7.72 -12.20 0.93
C TYR A 415 8.87 -11.97 1.93
N PRO A 416 8.67 -12.22 3.23
CA PRO A 416 9.67 -11.95 4.25
C PRO A 416 10.96 -12.77 4.06
N ALA A 417 10.87 -14.03 3.62
CA ALA A 417 12.05 -14.87 3.41
C ALA A 417 12.83 -14.45 2.15
N VAL A 418 12.13 -14.17 1.04
CA VAL A 418 12.76 -13.60 -0.18
C VAL A 418 13.41 -12.25 0.13
N ALA A 419 12.73 -11.37 0.87
CA ALA A 419 13.27 -10.07 1.28
C ALA A 419 14.56 -10.22 2.11
N ARG A 420 14.63 -11.24 2.97
CA ARG A 420 15.83 -11.53 3.76
C ARG A 420 17.00 -12.03 2.90
N VAL A 421 16.71 -12.85 1.90
CA VAL A 421 17.71 -13.38 0.95
C VAL A 421 18.25 -12.28 0.05
N LEU A 422 17.36 -11.45 -0.51
CA LEU A 422 17.74 -10.42 -1.46
C LEU A 422 18.34 -9.18 -0.81
N GLY A 423 17.93 -8.87 0.43
CA GLY A 423 18.21 -7.58 1.06
C GLY A 423 17.42 -6.43 0.44
N ALA A 424 17.44 -5.27 1.08
CA ALA A 424 16.60 -4.13 0.72
C ALA A 424 16.86 -3.62 -0.72
N THR A 425 18.13 -3.40 -1.08
CA THR A 425 18.51 -2.85 -2.39
C THR A 425 18.02 -3.69 -3.57
N ASN A 426 18.18 -5.01 -3.50
CA ASN A 426 17.76 -5.92 -4.58
C ASN A 426 16.25 -6.12 -4.60
N LEU A 427 15.61 -6.20 -3.44
CA LEU A 427 14.15 -6.25 -3.36
C LEU A 427 13.53 -5.01 -4.00
N ASP A 428 14.09 -3.82 -3.75
CA ASP A 428 13.62 -2.57 -4.36
C ASP A 428 13.80 -2.60 -5.88
N ALA A 429 14.93 -3.11 -6.38
CA ALA A 429 15.18 -3.24 -7.82
C ALA A 429 14.19 -4.22 -8.49
N LEU A 430 13.93 -5.36 -7.83
CA LEU A 430 12.97 -6.37 -8.25
C LEU A 430 11.54 -5.83 -8.25
N ALA A 431 11.12 -5.14 -7.19
CA ALA A 431 9.81 -4.51 -7.07
C ALA A 431 9.57 -3.49 -8.20
N ARG A 432 10.57 -2.65 -8.49
CA ARG A 432 10.54 -1.69 -9.62
C ARG A 432 10.32 -2.38 -10.96
N LEU A 433 10.92 -3.54 -11.18
CA LEU A 433 10.75 -4.30 -12.42
C LEU A 433 9.38 -4.98 -12.47
N LEU A 434 8.99 -5.64 -11.38
CA LEU A 434 7.72 -6.35 -11.27
C LEU A 434 6.54 -5.40 -11.48
N VAL A 435 6.52 -4.21 -10.86
CA VAL A 435 5.39 -3.26 -10.98
C VAL A 435 5.26 -2.67 -12.40
N ARG A 436 6.35 -2.63 -13.17
CA ARG A 436 6.30 -2.24 -14.57
C ARG A 436 5.62 -3.30 -15.43
N LEU A 437 6.04 -4.56 -15.27
CA LEU A 437 5.59 -5.71 -16.09
C LEU A 437 4.24 -6.28 -15.65
N HIS A 438 3.99 -6.28 -14.35
CA HIS A 438 2.81 -6.79 -13.67
C HIS A 438 2.21 -5.68 -12.80
N PRO A 439 1.58 -4.64 -13.38
CA PRO A 439 0.93 -3.59 -12.59
C PRO A 439 -0.12 -4.11 -11.63
N SER A 440 -0.26 -3.44 -10.49
CA SER A 440 -1.45 -3.60 -9.65
C SER A 440 -2.71 -3.21 -10.42
N ARG A 441 -3.79 -3.94 -10.15
CA ARG A 441 -5.15 -3.67 -10.66
C ARG A 441 -6.12 -3.33 -9.54
N SER A 442 -5.61 -3.06 -8.35
CA SER A 442 -6.39 -2.84 -7.14
C SER A 442 -5.71 -1.80 -6.25
N GLY A 443 -6.51 -0.98 -5.57
CA GLY A 443 -6.05 -0.11 -4.50
C GLY A 443 -5.51 -0.87 -3.29
N ASN A 444 -5.99 -2.09 -3.06
CA ASN A 444 -5.41 -3.01 -2.07
C ASN A 444 -4.25 -3.80 -2.70
N LEU A 445 -3.05 -3.65 -2.14
CA LEU A 445 -1.81 -4.30 -2.57
C LEU A 445 -1.63 -5.73 -2.03
N ASP A 446 -2.46 -6.22 -1.10
CA ASP A 446 -2.36 -7.57 -0.54
C ASP A 446 -2.29 -8.66 -1.63
N GLY A 447 -2.96 -8.46 -2.76
CA GLY A 447 -3.01 -9.40 -3.88
C GLY A 447 -1.94 -9.21 -4.95
N TRP A 448 -1.13 -8.14 -4.92
CA TRP A 448 -0.29 -7.75 -6.07
C TRP A 448 0.95 -8.64 -6.27
N GLY A 449 1.41 -9.33 -5.22
CA GLY A 449 2.62 -10.15 -5.24
C GLY A 449 2.57 -11.40 -6.12
N GLU A 450 1.38 -11.94 -6.41
CA GLU A 450 1.15 -13.30 -6.95
C GLU A 450 2.09 -13.72 -8.09
N ALA A 451 2.40 -12.80 -9.01
CA ALA A 451 3.23 -13.09 -10.18
C ALA A 451 4.72 -13.29 -9.88
N LEU A 452 5.20 -12.98 -8.66
CA LEU A 452 6.63 -12.95 -8.34
C LEU A 452 7.34 -14.29 -8.59
N ALA A 453 6.76 -15.41 -8.13
CA ALA A 453 7.39 -16.71 -8.28
C ALA A 453 7.61 -17.09 -9.76
N GLY A 454 6.57 -16.93 -10.59
CA GLY A 454 6.66 -17.18 -12.03
C GLY A 454 7.60 -16.18 -12.74
N PHE A 455 7.63 -14.93 -12.27
CA PHE A 455 8.58 -13.94 -12.76
C PHE A 455 10.03 -14.35 -12.49
N VAL A 456 10.35 -14.76 -11.25
CA VAL A 456 11.69 -15.22 -10.87
C VAL A 456 12.09 -16.46 -11.67
N GLU A 457 11.18 -17.42 -11.84
CA GLU A 457 11.42 -18.66 -12.60
C GLU A 457 11.73 -18.40 -14.09
N ALA A 458 11.04 -17.43 -14.70
CA ALA A 458 11.20 -17.11 -16.11
C ALA A 458 12.37 -16.16 -16.41
N HIS A 459 12.82 -15.37 -15.43
CA HIS A 459 13.77 -14.29 -15.67
C HIS A 459 15.24 -14.78 -15.67
N PRO A 460 16.04 -14.54 -16.74
CA PRO A 460 17.38 -15.10 -16.90
C PRO A 460 18.36 -14.82 -15.75
N ALA A 461 18.24 -13.65 -15.10
CA ALA A 461 19.07 -13.26 -13.96
C ALA A 461 18.99 -14.22 -12.76
N PHE A 462 17.94 -15.06 -12.66
CA PHE A 462 17.78 -16.05 -11.58
C PHE A 462 17.99 -17.49 -12.04
N ALA A 463 18.55 -17.73 -13.24
CA ALA A 463 18.70 -19.07 -13.80
C ALA A 463 19.51 -20.03 -12.91
N GLU A 464 20.52 -19.55 -12.19
CA GLU A 464 21.33 -20.32 -11.24
C GLU A 464 20.71 -20.40 -9.84
N ARG A 465 19.63 -19.65 -9.59
CA ARG A 465 18.94 -19.52 -8.29
C ARG A 465 17.46 -19.86 -8.42
N ARG A 466 17.10 -20.86 -9.22
CA ARG A 466 15.68 -21.27 -9.43
C ARG A 466 14.96 -21.62 -8.13
N TRP A 467 15.68 -22.07 -7.10
CA TRP A 467 15.14 -22.30 -5.76
C TRP A 467 14.51 -21.04 -5.13
N LEU A 468 14.88 -19.83 -5.57
CA LEU A 468 14.26 -18.58 -5.13
C LEU A 468 12.79 -18.50 -5.56
N ALA A 469 12.42 -19.11 -6.69
CA ALA A 469 11.03 -19.22 -7.11
C ALA A 469 10.24 -20.11 -6.14
N ASP A 470 10.81 -21.23 -5.69
CA ASP A 470 10.18 -22.08 -4.67
C ASP A 470 10.06 -21.39 -3.31
N LEU A 471 11.07 -20.61 -2.92
CA LEU A 471 10.98 -19.77 -1.73
C LEU A 471 9.84 -18.74 -1.85
N ALA A 472 9.72 -18.09 -3.00
CA ALA A 472 8.63 -17.15 -3.28
C ALA A 472 7.25 -17.85 -3.28
N ARG A 473 7.14 -19.09 -3.79
CA ARG A 473 5.90 -19.89 -3.72
C ARG A 473 5.48 -20.14 -2.28
N LEU A 474 6.42 -20.49 -1.40
CA LEU A 474 6.13 -20.73 0.02
C LEU A 474 5.71 -19.45 0.75
N ASP A 475 6.47 -18.36 0.60
CA ASP A 475 6.14 -17.05 1.17
C ASP A 475 4.72 -16.62 0.75
N TRP A 476 4.40 -16.70 -0.55
CA TRP A 476 3.10 -16.34 -1.09
C TRP A 476 1.95 -17.22 -0.57
N ALA A 477 2.18 -18.53 -0.47
CA ALA A 477 1.18 -19.46 0.05
C ALA A 477 0.86 -19.18 1.52
N LEU A 478 1.88 -18.86 2.33
CA LEU A 478 1.70 -18.46 3.73
C LEU A 478 0.95 -17.12 3.84
N HIS A 479 1.28 -16.13 3.00
CA HIS A 479 0.59 -14.84 2.92
C HIS A 479 -0.90 -15.02 2.56
N CYS A 480 -1.21 -15.85 1.57
CA CYS A 480 -2.57 -16.19 1.20
C CYS A 480 -3.30 -16.96 2.30
N ALA A 481 -2.65 -17.93 2.96
CA ALA A 481 -3.23 -18.68 4.06
C ALA A 481 -3.54 -17.78 5.26
N TRP A 482 -2.69 -16.78 5.53
CA TRP A 482 -2.86 -15.83 6.63
C TRP A 482 -4.15 -15.01 6.51
N SER A 483 -4.51 -14.57 5.30
CA SER A 483 -5.67 -13.71 5.02
C SER A 483 -6.93 -14.44 4.53
N ALA A 484 -6.84 -15.76 4.29
CA ALA A 484 -7.95 -16.56 3.78
C ALA A 484 -9.21 -16.50 4.67
N PRO A 485 -10.42 -16.70 4.12
CA PRO A 485 -11.64 -16.78 4.90
C PRO A 485 -11.56 -17.81 6.03
N ASP A 486 -12.15 -17.51 7.19
CA ASP A 486 -12.29 -18.48 8.28
C ASP A 486 -13.34 -19.53 7.92
N ALA A 487 -13.07 -20.79 8.27
CA ALA A 487 -14.02 -21.89 8.17
C ALA A 487 -13.86 -22.86 9.36
N PRO A 488 -14.87 -23.69 9.67
CA PRO A 488 -14.72 -24.77 10.63
C PRO A 488 -13.56 -25.69 10.24
N VAL A 489 -12.92 -26.31 11.23
CA VAL A 489 -11.81 -27.26 11.01
C VAL A 489 -12.27 -28.67 11.38
N LEU A 490 -12.05 -29.62 10.47
CA LEU A 490 -12.29 -31.03 10.71
C LEU A 490 -11.31 -31.55 11.77
N THR A 491 -11.83 -32.25 12.79
CA THR A 491 -11.01 -32.79 13.88
C THR A 491 -10.94 -34.33 13.82
N LEU A 492 -10.00 -34.93 14.54
CA LEU A 492 -9.94 -36.39 14.70
C LEU A 492 -11.21 -36.94 15.35
N ALA A 493 -11.85 -36.19 16.25
CA ALA A 493 -13.12 -36.57 16.84
C ALA A 493 -14.26 -36.62 15.80
N CYS A 494 -14.26 -35.69 14.83
CA CYS A 494 -15.20 -35.72 13.71
C CYS A 494 -15.02 -36.98 12.85
N LEU A 495 -13.77 -37.38 12.57
CA LEU A 495 -13.48 -38.61 11.83
C LEU A 495 -13.90 -39.87 12.62
N ALA A 496 -13.59 -39.91 13.92
CA ALA A 496 -13.95 -41.05 14.77
C ALA A 496 -15.47 -41.23 14.93
N ALA A 497 -16.24 -40.15 14.80
CA ALA A 497 -17.70 -40.18 14.84
C ALA A 497 -18.34 -40.46 13.47
N ALA A 498 -17.58 -40.47 12.38
CA ALA A 498 -18.10 -40.75 11.04
C ALA A 498 -18.44 -42.24 10.89
N ASP A 499 -19.47 -42.55 10.10
CA ASP A 499 -19.84 -43.94 9.82
C ASP A 499 -18.74 -44.62 8.98
N PRO A 500 -18.09 -45.69 9.50
CA PRO A 500 -17.04 -46.41 8.77
C PRO A 500 -17.51 -46.96 7.41
N ALA A 501 -18.81 -47.24 7.25
CA ALA A 501 -19.37 -47.73 5.99
C ALA A 501 -19.41 -46.66 4.88
N THR A 502 -19.38 -45.36 5.23
CA THR A 502 -19.55 -44.26 4.27
C THR A 502 -18.31 -43.37 4.14
N VAL A 503 -17.42 -43.38 5.14
CA VAL A 503 -16.23 -42.50 5.18
C VAL A 503 -15.30 -42.68 3.97
N ALA A 504 -15.16 -43.91 3.45
CA ALA A 504 -14.33 -44.17 2.27
C ALA A 504 -14.91 -43.52 1.00
N GLY A 505 -16.23 -43.37 0.91
CA GLY A 505 -16.91 -42.68 -0.17
C GLY A 505 -16.87 -41.16 -0.03
N ALA A 506 -16.71 -40.63 1.19
CA ALA A 506 -16.77 -39.19 1.43
C ALA A 506 -15.59 -38.42 0.79
N ARG A 507 -15.81 -37.15 0.48
CA ARG A 507 -14.79 -36.20 0.03
C ARG A 507 -14.37 -35.30 1.19
N LEU A 508 -13.08 -35.04 1.31
CA LEU A 508 -12.58 -34.01 2.21
C LEU A 508 -12.75 -32.64 1.55
N VAL A 509 -13.43 -31.73 2.24
CA VAL A 509 -13.56 -30.34 1.78
C VAL A 509 -12.38 -29.55 2.34
N PRO A 510 -11.48 -29.01 1.51
CA PRO A 510 -10.31 -28.31 2.00
C PRO A 510 -10.69 -26.96 2.63
N HIS A 511 -9.90 -26.54 3.61
CA HIS A 511 -10.00 -25.23 4.20
C HIS A 511 -9.55 -24.15 3.21
N PRO A 512 -10.18 -22.95 3.16
CA PRO A 512 -9.77 -21.87 2.26
C PRO A 512 -8.29 -21.47 2.36
N ALA A 513 -7.70 -21.64 3.55
CA ALA A 513 -6.27 -21.42 3.83
C ALA A 513 -5.35 -22.59 3.42
N ALA A 514 -5.89 -23.76 3.08
CA ALA A 514 -5.10 -24.96 2.82
C ALA A 514 -4.51 -24.96 1.41
N ARG A 515 -3.21 -25.18 1.27
CA ARG A 515 -2.52 -25.33 -0.02
C ARG A 515 -1.53 -26.47 0.04
N VAL A 516 -1.34 -27.17 -1.08
CA VAL A 516 -0.27 -28.14 -1.23
C VAL A 516 0.72 -27.60 -2.24
N LEU A 517 1.98 -27.50 -1.83
CA LEU A 517 3.06 -27.04 -2.67
C LEU A 517 3.99 -28.21 -2.98
N VAL A 518 4.41 -28.31 -4.24
CA VAL A 518 5.47 -29.23 -4.64
C VAL A 518 6.65 -28.39 -5.09
N LEU A 519 7.71 -28.42 -4.29
CA LEU A 519 8.93 -27.62 -4.49
C LEU A 519 10.04 -28.53 -4.99
N ASP A 520 10.89 -28.02 -5.89
CA ASP A 520 12.01 -28.77 -6.47
C ASP A 520 13.27 -28.71 -5.59
N ALA A 521 13.27 -27.83 -4.58
CA ALA A 521 14.36 -27.66 -3.62
C ALA A 521 13.88 -27.76 -2.16
N GLY A 522 14.84 -28.04 -1.27
CA GLY A 522 14.66 -28.14 0.18
C GLY A 522 14.46 -26.78 0.84
N ILE A 523 13.27 -26.20 0.69
CA ILE A 523 12.97 -24.82 1.06
C ILE A 523 12.43 -24.67 2.47
N HIS A 524 11.72 -25.67 3.01
CA HIS A 524 11.00 -25.49 4.29
C HIS A 524 11.94 -25.10 5.45
N ALA A 525 13.03 -25.86 5.63
CA ALA A 525 14.01 -25.59 6.68
C ALA A 525 14.75 -24.26 6.46
N LEU A 526 15.05 -23.90 5.20
CA LEU A 526 15.67 -22.62 4.87
C LEU A 526 14.75 -21.45 5.20
N HIS A 527 13.49 -21.52 4.79
CA HIS A 527 12.48 -20.51 5.05
C HIS A 527 12.33 -20.26 6.56
N ALA A 528 12.23 -21.32 7.37
CA ALA A 528 12.13 -21.19 8.83
C ALA A 528 13.31 -20.42 9.43
N ARG A 529 14.55 -20.74 9.01
CA ARG A 529 15.77 -20.06 9.46
C ARG A 529 15.86 -18.60 9.01
N LEU A 530 15.42 -18.30 7.79
CA LEU A 530 15.38 -16.93 7.25
C LEU A 530 14.39 -16.06 8.02
N VAL A 531 13.18 -16.56 8.27
CA VAL A 531 12.12 -15.84 9.02
C VAL A 531 12.52 -15.66 10.49
N ALA A 532 13.15 -16.67 11.11
CA ALA A 532 13.71 -16.56 12.46
C ALA A 532 14.93 -15.62 12.56
N GLY A 533 15.54 -15.27 11.42
CA GLY A 533 16.74 -14.45 11.35
C GLY A 533 18.02 -15.14 11.81
N GLU A 534 18.02 -16.46 11.80
CA GLU A 534 19.22 -17.29 12.03
C GLU A 534 20.16 -17.28 10.83
N VAL A 535 19.65 -16.91 9.66
CA VAL A 535 20.39 -16.78 8.40
C VAL A 535 19.98 -15.48 7.73
N SER A 536 20.96 -14.69 7.31
CA SER A 536 20.80 -13.66 6.27
C SER A 536 21.29 -14.22 4.94
N GLY A 537 20.79 -13.69 3.83
CA GLY A 537 21.63 -13.65 2.64
C GLY A 537 22.79 -12.71 2.94
N ASP A 538 23.89 -13.23 3.46
CA ASP A 538 25.17 -12.53 3.35
C ASP A 538 25.56 -12.65 1.89
N ASP A 539 25.14 -11.66 1.10
CA ASP A 539 25.98 -11.05 0.09
C ASP A 539 25.27 -9.88 -0.56
N ALA A 540 25.92 -8.74 -0.44
CA ALA A 540 25.64 -7.58 -1.25
C ALA A 540 25.77 -8.01 -2.71
N TRP A 541 24.66 -7.94 -3.45
CA TRP A 541 24.77 -7.50 -4.84
C TRP A 541 25.76 -6.33 -4.84
N PRO A 542 26.78 -6.32 -5.73
CA PRO A 542 27.84 -5.33 -5.65
C PRO A 542 27.18 -3.96 -5.51
N GLU A 543 27.45 -3.25 -4.39
CA GLU A 543 26.92 -1.90 -4.22
C GLU A 543 27.22 -1.16 -5.52
N PRO A 544 26.24 -0.48 -6.14
CA PRO A 544 26.54 0.36 -7.28
C PRO A 544 27.62 1.34 -6.82
N THR A 545 28.86 1.13 -7.24
CA THR A 545 29.96 2.06 -6.92
C THR A 545 29.49 3.43 -7.35
N ALA A 546 29.87 4.47 -6.61
CA ALA A 546 29.33 5.83 -6.66
C ALA A 546 29.32 6.52 -8.05
N GLY A 547 29.74 5.85 -9.12
CA GLY A 547 29.61 6.27 -10.52
C GLY A 547 28.39 5.74 -11.30
N THR A 548 27.50 4.92 -10.74
CA THR A 548 26.35 4.32 -11.50
C THR A 548 24.96 4.77 -11.05
N ARG A 549 24.80 5.96 -10.47
CA ARG A 549 23.48 6.58 -10.20
C ARG A 549 22.75 7.12 -11.46
N ALA A 550 23.13 6.67 -12.65
CA ALA A 550 22.53 7.10 -13.92
C ALA A 550 22.15 5.92 -14.82
N ALA A 551 21.22 5.08 -14.37
CA ALA A 551 20.31 4.33 -15.25
C ALA A 551 19.25 3.65 -14.37
N ALA A 552 18.01 4.12 -14.42
CA ALA A 552 16.88 3.38 -13.87
C ALA A 552 15.90 2.96 -14.97
N SER A 553 16.50 2.43 -16.03
CA SER A 553 15.90 1.62 -17.09
C SER A 553 16.82 0.42 -17.28
N ALA A 554 16.26 -0.79 -17.17
CA ALA A 554 16.93 -2.11 -17.14
C ALA A 554 17.47 -2.54 -15.76
N MET A 555 17.12 -3.78 -15.35
CA MET A 555 18.12 -4.60 -14.65
C MET A 555 19.31 -4.62 -15.60
N PRO A 556 20.52 -4.19 -15.20
CA PRO A 556 21.67 -4.33 -16.08
C PRO A 556 21.69 -5.79 -16.52
N ALA A 557 21.75 -6.03 -17.82
CA ALA A 557 21.75 -7.38 -18.38
C ALA A 557 22.87 -8.26 -17.78
N ASP A 558 23.85 -7.63 -17.13
CA ASP A 558 25.06 -8.23 -16.59
C ASP A 558 25.28 -7.98 -15.09
N ALA A 559 24.31 -7.45 -14.33
CA ALA A 559 24.52 -7.28 -12.90
C ALA A 559 24.31 -8.64 -12.21
N ALA A 560 25.42 -9.35 -12.06
CA ALA A 560 25.50 -10.56 -11.26
C ALA A 560 24.95 -10.26 -9.86
N ILE A 561 24.01 -11.09 -9.40
CA ILE A 561 23.73 -11.25 -7.97
C ILE A 561 25.00 -11.91 -7.42
N ASP A 562 26.02 -11.11 -7.12
CA ASP A 562 27.24 -11.67 -6.56
C ASP A 562 26.94 -12.00 -5.10
N GLY A 563 26.99 -13.29 -4.80
CA GLY A 563 26.74 -13.74 -3.46
C GLY A 563 26.58 -15.24 -3.29
N THR A 564 27.26 -15.81 -2.31
CA THR A 564 27.05 -17.15 -1.79
C THR A 564 25.60 -17.31 -1.31
N ALA A 565 24.77 -17.94 -2.15
CA ALA A 565 23.45 -18.37 -1.74
C ALA A 565 23.57 -19.27 -0.51
N PRO A 566 22.66 -19.16 0.48
CA PRO A 566 22.61 -20.15 1.55
C PRO A 566 22.47 -21.55 0.94
N PRO A 567 23.12 -22.58 1.50
CA PRO A 567 23.09 -23.92 0.93
C PRO A 567 21.65 -24.41 0.89
N VAL A 568 21.14 -24.68 -0.33
CA VAL A 568 19.79 -25.21 -0.55
C VAL A 568 19.91 -26.66 -1.01
N PRO A 569 19.36 -27.64 -0.26
CA PRO A 569 19.35 -29.02 -0.70
C PRO A 569 18.60 -29.19 -2.03
N ALA A 570 19.20 -29.90 -2.99
CA ALA A 570 18.54 -30.31 -4.23
C ALA A 570 17.65 -31.53 -3.97
N CYS A 571 16.62 -31.36 -3.14
CA CYS A 571 15.64 -32.38 -2.84
C CYS A 571 14.23 -31.83 -3.08
N ARG A 572 13.41 -32.65 -3.74
CA ARG A 572 12.00 -32.32 -3.95
C ARG A 572 11.24 -32.46 -2.62
N GLU A 573 10.52 -31.42 -2.23
CA GLU A 573 9.68 -31.41 -1.03
C GLU A 573 8.19 -31.24 -1.42
N THR A 574 7.29 -31.82 -0.63
CA THR A 574 5.86 -31.51 -0.72
C THR A 574 5.42 -30.93 0.61
N LEU A 575 4.90 -29.71 0.58
CA LEU A 575 4.47 -28.99 1.78
C LEU A 575 2.97 -28.90 1.83
N LEU A 576 2.41 -29.01 3.03
CA LEU A 576 1.04 -28.63 3.33
C LEU A 576 1.06 -27.31 4.09
N VAL A 577 0.51 -26.27 3.48
CA VAL A 577 0.27 -24.97 4.10
C VAL A 577 -1.14 -24.96 4.68
N GLY A 578 -1.29 -24.44 5.89
CA GLY A 578 -2.59 -24.26 6.54
C GLY A 578 -2.56 -23.15 7.59
N ARG A 579 -3.65 -22.98 8.33
CA ARG A 579 -3.77 -21.92 9.36
C ARG A 579 -4.31 -22.45 10.69
N PRO A 580 -3.54 -23.25 11.45
CA PRO A 580 -3.92 -23.62 12.80
C PRO A 580 -3.91 -22.39 13.74
N ALA A 581 -4.99 -22.17 14.49
CA ALA A 581 -5.09 -21.13 15.52
C ALA A 581 -4.68 -19.71 15.06
N LEU A 582 -5.13 -19.28 13.87
CA LEU A 582 -4.85 -17.97 13.24
C LEU A 582 -3.39 -17.75 12.80
N ARG A 583 -2.50 -18.75 12.93
CA ARG A 583 -1.13 -18.69 12.43
C ARG A 583 -1.02 -19.49 11.14
N ALA A 584 -0.63 -18.83 10.05
CA ALA A 584 -0.27 -19.55 8.83
C ALA A 584 1.05 -20.32 9.07
N ASP A 585 1.06 -21.60 8.71
CA ASP A 585 2.23 -22.46 8.87
C ASP A 585 2.31 -23.48 7.74
N ALA A 586 3.49 -24.06 7.55
CA ALA A 586 3.76 -25.08 6.55
C ALA A 586 4.42 -26.29 7.21
N VAL A 587 4.02 -27.49 6.80
CA VAL A 587 4.62 -28.76 7.25
C VAL A 587 5.08 -29.58 6.06
N VAL A 588 6.23 -30.24 6.18
CA VAL A 588 6.71 -31.20 5.18
C VAL A 588 5.88 -32.47 5.28
N LEU A 589 5.30 -32.90 4.16
CA LEU A 589 4.60 -34.17 4.06
C LEU A 589 5.59 -35.30 3.77
N ASP A 590 5.45 -36.42 4.47
CA ASP A 590 6.12 -37.66 4.09
C ASP A 590 5.61 -38.16 2.71
N PRO A 591 6.29 -39.12 2.05
CA PRO A 591 5.91 -39.58 0.73
C PRO A 591 4.48 -40.12 0.61
N ALA A 592 3.96 -40.79 1.66
CA ALA A 592 2.61 -41.35 1.66
C ALA A 592 1.56 -40.25 1.77
N ALA A 593 1.74 -39.31 2.70
CA ALA A 593 0.89 -38.15 2.84
C ALA A 593 0.92 -37.27 1.58
N ALA A 594 2.11 -37.03 1.01
CA ALA A 594 2.26 -36.28 -0.24
C ALA A 594 1.50 -36.94 -1.40
N ALA A 595 1.56 -38.28 -1.52
CA ALA A 595 0.80 -39.00 -2.54
C ALA A 595 -0.71 -38.86 -2.33
N LEU A 596 -1.19 -39.07 -1.10
CA LEU A 596 -2.61 -38.92 -0.76
C LEU A 596 -3.13 -37.51 -1.06
N PHE A 597 -2.41 -36.47 -0.62
CA PHE A 597 -2.86 -35.08 -0.76
C PHE A 597 -2.89 -34.64 -2.23
N ARG A 598 -1.97 -35.14 -3.07
CA ARG A 598 -2.04 -34.94 -4.53
C ARG A 598 -3.30 -35.56 -5.12
N GLN A 599 -3.69 -36.76 -4.68
CA GLN A 599 -4.94 -37.39 -5.13
C GLN A 599 -6.18 -36.63 -4.63
N LEU A 600 -6.20 -36.23 -3.36
CA LEU A 600 -7.29 -35.42 -2.78
C LEU A 600 -7.44 -34.06 -3.48
N ALA A 601 -6.35 -33.45 -3.96
CA ALA A 601 -6.38 -32.21 -4.73
C ALA A 601 -7.13 -32.33 -6.07
N THR A 602 -7.21 -33.54 -6.65
CA THR A 602 -8.05 -33.81 -7.83
C THR A 602 -9.55 -33.89 -7.50
N GLY A 603 -9.90 -33.80 -6.21
CA GLY A 603 -11.26 -33.85 -5.69
C GLY A 603 -11.76 -35.27 -5.41
N GLN A 604 -10.94 -36.31 -5.55
CA GLN A 604 -11.35 -37.71 -5.34
C GLN A 604 -11.95 -37.98 -3.95
N ALA A 605 -12.79 -39.02 -3.87
CA ALA A 605 -13.23 -39.58 -2.59
C ALA A 605 -12.05 -40.17 -1.82
N LEU A 606 -12.13 -40.16 -0.48
CA LEU A 606 -11.03 -40.52 0.40
C LEU A 606 -10.47 -41.93 0.13
N GLY A 607 -11.35 -42.92 -0.03
CA GLY A 607 -10.94 -44.30 -0.30
C GLY A 607 -10.22 -44.46 -1.64
N LEU A 608 -10.75 -43.83 -2.70
CA LEU A 608 -10.12 -43.86 -4.03
C LEU A 608 -8.78 -43.13 -4.03
N ALA A 609 -8.68 -42.02 -3.32
CA ALA A 609 -7.43 -41.27 -3.17
C ALA A 609 -6.38 -42.10 -2.42
N ALA A 610 -6.77 -42.81 -1.36
CA ALA A 610 -5.89 -43.69 -0.60
C ALA A 610 -5.40 -44.88 -1.42
N GLU A 611 -6.31 -45.52 -2.18
CA GLU A 611 -5.97 -46.63 -3.08
C GLU A 611 -5.02 -46.17 -4.20
N ALA A 612 -5.33 -45.04 -4.85
CA ALA A 612 -4.49 -44.47 -5.90
C ALA A 612 -3.11 -44.02 -5.39
N ALA A 613 -3.01 -43.65 -4.11
CA ALA A 613 -1.75 -43.32 -3.45
C ALA A 613 -1.03 -44.57 -2.88
N GLY A 614 -1.67 -45.74 -2.88
CA GLY A 614 -1.08 -47.01 -2.44
C GLY A 614 -0.92 -47.12 -0.92
N LEU A 615 -1.78 -46.48 -0.13
CA LEU A 615 -1.66 -46.41 1.33
C LEU A 615 -2.36 -47.60 2.00
N ASP A 616 -1.71 -48.15 3.03
CA ASP A 616 -2.41 -48.98 4.02
C ASP A 616 -3.22 -48.12 5.03
N ALA A 617 -3.96 -48.79 5.92
CA ALA A 617 -4.82 -48.10 6.89
C ALA A 617 -4.05 -47.21 7.87
N ASP A 618 -2.86 -47.63 8.30
CA ASP A 618 -2.05 -46.90 9.27
C ASP A 618 -1.46 -45.64 8.62
N GLN A 619 -0.92 -45.77 7.41
CA GLN A 619 -0.42 -44.67 6.61
C GLN A 619 -1.51 -43.66 6.27
N LEU A 620 -2.72 -44.14 5.94
CA LEU A 620 -3.88 -43.29 5.71
C LEU A 620 -4.23 -42.47 6.95
N MET A 621 -4.32 -43.11 8.11
CA MET A 621 -4.64 -42.42 9.36
C MET A 621 -3.58 -41.40 9.77
N GLN A 622 -2.29 -41.73 9.61
CA GLN A 622 -1.19 -40.80 9.86
C GLN A 622 -1.24 -39.59 8.93
N SER A 623 -1.48 -39.81 7.63
CA SER A 623 -1.61 -38.75 6.63
C SER A 623 -2.81 -37.83 6.92
N LEU A 624 -3.94 -38.39 7.32
CA LEU A 624 -5.12 -37.62 7.73
C LEU A 624 -4.88 -36.80 9.00
N ALA A 625 -4.19 -37.36 9.98
CA ALA A 625 -3.82 -36.66 11.21
C ALA A 625 -2.93 -35.45 10.91
N ALA A 626 -1.96 -35.56 9.98
CA ALA A 626 -1.14 -34.44 9.54
C ALA A 626 -1.99 -33.31 8.92
N GLY A 627 -2.98 -33.67 8.09
CA GLY A 627 -3.93 -32.71 7.53
C GLY A 627 -4.77 -31.98 8.56
N ILE A 628 -5.26 -32.70 9.56
CA ILE A 628 -6.05 -32.15 10.66
C ILE A 628 -5.20 -31.22 11.52
N ALA A 629 -3.96 -31.61 11.86
CA ALA A 629 -3.04 -30.79 12.62
C ALA A 629 -2.71 -29.47 11.91
N ALA A 630 -2.60 -29.49 10.59
CA ALA A 630 -2.41 -28.29 9.76
C ALA A 630 -3.71 -27.49 9.52
N ALA A 631 -4.86 -27.92 10.05
CA ALA A 631 -6.18 -27.33 9.79
C ALA A 631 -6.53 -27.29 8.28
N ALA A 632 -6.14 -28.32 7.53
CA ALA A 632 -6.26 -28.35 6.07
C ALA A 632 -7.68 -28.65 5.57
N TRP A 633 -8.57 -29.12 6.44
CA TRP A 633 -9.89 -29.65 6.07
C TRP A 633 -10.99 -29.00 6.89
N THR A 634 -12.16 -28.78 6.28
CA THR A 634 -13.32 -28.20 6.97
C THR A 634 -14.31 -29.26 7.43
N ARG A 635 -14.64 -30.21 6.56
CA ARG A 635 -15.63 -31.27 6.80
C ARG A 635 -15.43 -32.44 5.84
N LEU A 636 -16.09 -33.56 6.15
CA LEU A 636 -16.36 -34.65 5.21
C LEU A 636 -17.70 -34.38 4.49
N LEU A 637 -17.72 -34.56 3.18
CA LEU A 637 -18.92 -34.44 2.35
C LEU A 637 -19.30 -35.82 1.77
N PRO A 638 -20.48 -36.37 2.10
CA PRO A 638 -20.97 -37.62 1.49
C PRO A 638 -21.20 -37.47 -0.02
N LEU A 639 -21.04 -38.55 -0.80
CA LEU A 639 -21.21 -38.51 -2.26
C LEU A 639 -22.64 -38.18 -2.72
N ASP A 640 -23.64 -38.49 -1.90
CA ASP A 640 -25.06 -38.33 -2.24
C ASP A 640 -25.56 -36.89 -2.08
N GLU A 641 -24.78 -36.02 -1.43
CA GLU A 641 -25.04 -34.58 -1.37
C GLU A 641 -24.33 -33.87 -2.54
N SER A 642 -25.00 -33.78 -3.70
CA SER A 642 -24.59 -32.82 -4.73
C SER A 642 -24.60 -31.41 -4.14
N PRO A 643 -23.58 -30.56 -4.39
CA PRO A 643 -23.52 -29.21 -3.84
C PRO A 643 -24.71 -28.42 -4.37
N ARG A 644 -25.74 -28.24 -3.52
CA ARG A 644 -26.88 -27.37 -3.83
C ARG A 644 -26.40 -25.93 -3.72
N HIS A 645 -26.16 -25.29 -4.85
CA HIS A 645 -25.96 -23.84 -4.97
C HIS A 645 -24.86 -23.17 -4.13
N GLU A 646 -24.01 -23.93 -3.43
CA GLU A 646 -22.74 -23.43 -2.90
C GLU A 646 -21.71 -23.45 -4.03
N SER A 647 -21.00 -22.34 -4.22
CA SER A 647 -19.81 -22.22 -5.08
C SER A 647 -18.98 -23.49 -5.02
N ARG A 648 -18.54 -24.02 -6.19
CA ARG A 648 -17.69 -25.21 -6.30
C ARG A 648 -16.72 -25.27 -5.10
N PRO A 649 -16.64 -26.40 -4.36
CA PRO A 649 -15.71 -26.50 -3.24
C PRO A 649 -14.34 -26.05 -3.75
N HIS A 650 -13.72 -25.07 -3.07
CA HIS A 650 -12.36 -24.66 -3.38
C HIS A 650 -11.54 -25.95 -3.47
N ALA A 651 -10.97 -26.27 -4.63
CA ALA A 651 -10.11 -27.45 -4.71
C ALA A 651 -8.87 -27.16 -3.85
N LEU A 652 -8.28 -28.19 -3.25
CA LEU A 652 -6.94 -28.07 -2.68
C LEU A 652 -6.05 -27.67 -3.87
N VAL A 653 -5.62 -26.41 -3.93
CA VAL A 653 -4.86 -25.93 -5.08
C VAL A 653 -3.45 -26.50 -4.95
N ALA A 654 -3.08 -27.37 -5.91
CA ALA A 654 -1.69 -27.72 -6.14
C ALA A 654 -1.03 -26.50 -6.80
N GLY A 655 -0.13 -25.85 -6.08
CA GLY A 655 0.68 -24.72 -6.56
C GLY A 655 1.92 -25.18 -7.29
#